data_AF-A0A7Y2IET7-F1
#
_entry.id   AF-A0A7Y2IET7-F1
#
_cell.length_a   1.000
_cell.length_b   1.000
_cell.length_c   1.000
_cell.angle_alpha   90.00
_cell.angle_beta   90.00
_cell.angle_gamma   90.00
#
_symmetry.space_group_name_H-M   'P 1'
#
loop_
_entity.id
_entity.type
_entity.pdbx_description
1 polymer ?
#
loop_
_entity_poly.entity_id
_entity_poly.type
_entity_poly.pdbx_seq_one_letter_code
_entity_poly.pdbx_strand_id
1 'polypeptide(L)'
;MAEEQNTSTYALLRGRLEQAAQELTRRANSLNQRRLDTFGSSAMKLLGTERVRTEANAVPRDVVAIGDQMILGYNVAAGLKSEVRSEDVFAVHHYTSDPTDSLAPIVLSPNPEGLAGTALDDDQFHRDFDELHTYFKDTQLQQLYRRADRLLAIFRTGSGIGDVRVLRWQIEVDGRLRYLDARGDRDHRFPPHQDVEWTLATRADHVGATHIAITDRVLVNPLGGSLEILLDDGGGGTRLLTDPLQHADQSLQDCQISSAVAGDLVLLDVLPYGEMAHRYYVVNLLTHTAERIDDLGQTFRQLPDGQGIIFPSGVYMKTGEIRTFDLEAEDMELLEVVRSPNGEDVVYVFHERASGVSVLLPYNVVRQEVTAPISCHGHTFFPDGTMVVFREDAEPSRIHPIQVWATPFSSDEWYEAQPRQTSELDRIGNAALVRGIADALALTRLMEGVEPSTAVYADLVASAGRFLDGHHWSADPEVNDLAEPARNIRVVAEQVIDEFERMLAVQNAASDALSEAESSLGKTLEDLRLSPPRTTEAFIDGLASVRTEIGHLHTLRDRREIDVARVDELIESTDQAYDSLAQTAAAHLASEGAFGPYHDRLSSLSEQTTTIDSSLAANELLDAVDAVAASMDVVAGTVSDLVVDDPRVRTSVLEQVSGVLAELNRVRAGANRRRTELIESETGAAFATELGLFGQSIATAVGRADTPEACDEALARLLLQLEQLETTGPRTDAQLEEINSRREQVTEALGGKRQQLVDDRQQRAERLISAATRTLDRVTQRAEKLGSVDEINGFFAADAMVSRIRALVEDLRELGEPVRADELASQLGAARDGAARSLRDRQDLYDGEAVKLGRHRFSVDDRTRELTIVPTGEELEAVLTGTELRLPVHSDVLDASKDLWELPFSSETRELYRSTFLAFQIIESLRDDTDRMSTMFARPGPGAKETIAQRILPLVQAEVDGRLDQGYDRGVHDVDAARIAGVVGSIVVSAGSLIAPGHIRARAQLAWADIGDETRAIWQRRGSAAGQLGLTKQAFGILADQLQTALNIEDVVANYLLGELTVEGNFAFATNPGAAGLVKSLGKNSVVASIINELADDIGGAQTVLTDYLQRTVDSADAHQVPEVVAALLTPSLPRRVV
;
A
#
# COMPACT_ATOMS: atom_id res chain seq x y z
N MET A 1 12.89 8.57 4.15
CA MET A 1 11.48 8.13 4.34
C MET A 1 10.88 7.42 3.12
N ALA A 2 11.17 7.81 1.87
CA ALA A 2 10.78 7.03 0.69
C ALA A 2 11.74 5.85 0.40
N GLU A 3 12.98 5.93 0.89
CA GLU A 3 14.03 4.92 0.74
C GLU A 3 13.70 3.61 1.49
N GLU A 4 13.17 3.71 2.71
CA GLU A 4 12.67 2.56 3.48
C GLU A 4 11.48 1.84 2.82
N GLN A 5 10.71 2.48 1.94
CA GLN A 5 9.43 1.94 1.48
C GLN A 5 9.53 0.83 0.42
N ASN A 6 10.51 0.82 -0.48
CA ASN A 6 10.63 -0.24 -1.51
C ASN A 6 11.45 -1.44 -1.01
N THR A 7 12.51 -1.20 -0.23
CA THR A 7 13.19 -2.27 0.51
C THR A 7 12.22 -2.94 1.49
N SER A 8 11.25 -2.18 2.04
CA SER A 8 10.10 -2.69 2.79
C SER A 8 9.22 -3.61 1.95
N THR A 9 8.83 -3.25 0.72
CA THR A 9 7.88 -4.07 -0.06
C THR A 9 8.46 -5.42 -0.45
N TYR A 10 9.68 -5.46 -1.02
CA TYR A 10 10.34 -6.72 -1.35
C TYR A 10 10.60 -7.57 -0.09
N ALA A 11 11.12 -6.97 0.99
CA ALA A 11 11.34 -7.69 2.25
C ALA A 11 10.04 -8.19 2.89
N LEU A 12 8.95 -7.44 2.75
CA LEU A 12 7.62 -7.81 3.26
C LEU A 12 7.00 -8.95 2.44
N LEU A 13 7.14 -8.92 1.12
CA LEU A 13 6.72 -10.03 0.26
C LEU A 13 7.55 -11.29 0.52
N ARG A 14 8.87 -11.17 0.70
CA ARG A 14 9.74 -12.27 1.13
C ARG A 14 9.31 -12.81 2.50
N GLY A 15 9.04 -11.95 3.47
CA GLY A 15 8.54 -12.35 4.79
C GLY A 15 7.18 -13.07 4.72
N ARG A 16 6.28 -12.67 3.81
CA ARG A 16 5.03 -13.38 3.56
C ARG A 16 5.25 -14.75 2.92
N LEU A 17 6.20 -14.85 2.00
CA LEU A 17 6.60 -16.11 1.37
C LEU A 17 7.10 -17.09 2.45
N GLU A 18 8.00 -16.63 3.33
CA GLU A 18 8.55 -17.40 4.44
C GLU A 18 7.45 -17.85 5.42
N GLN A 19 6.48 -16.99 5.74
CA GLN A 19 5.32 -17.37 6.57
C GLN A 19 4.46 -18.46 5.91
N ALA A 20 4.20 -18.36 4.60
CA ALA A 20 3.43 -19.37 3.88
C ALA A 20 4.18 -20.72 3.83
N ALA A 21 5.51 -20.69 3.68
CA ALA A 21 6.35 -21.89 3.72
C ALA A 21 6.39 -22.54 5.12
N GLN A 22 6.51 -21.74 6.19
CA GLN A 22 6.44 -22.24 7.57
C GLN A 22 5.08 -22.89 7.86
N GLU A 23 4.00 -22.27 7.37
CA GLU A 23 2.65 -22.79 7.52
C GLU A 23 2.45 -24.12 6.76
N LEU A 24 2.94 -24.20 5.51
CA LEU A 24 2.93 -25.44 4.73
C LEU A 24 3.70 -26.55 5.45
N THR A 25 4.90 -26.26 5.94
CA THR A 25 5.76 -27.19 6.70
C THR A 25 5.04 -27.70 7.94
N ARG A 26 4.42 -26.80 8.72
CA ARG A 26 3.70 -27.15 9.95
C ARG A 26 2.52 -28.08 9.66
N ARG A 27 1.71 -27.79 8.63
CA ARG A 27 0.57 -28.63 8.25
C ARG A 27 1.01 -29.98 7.69
N ALA A 28 2.04 -30.01 6.84
CA ALA A 28 2.62 -31.23 6.28
C ALA A 28 3.19 -32.15 7.36
N ASN A 29 3.92 -31.61 8.34
CA ASN A 29 4.44 -32.36 9.48
C ASN A 29 3.32 -32.90 10.38
N SER A 30 2.27 -32.12 10.63
CA SER A 30 1.10 -32.58 11.37
C SER A 30 0.37 -33.73 10.65
N LEU A 31 0.23 -33.65 9.32
CA LEU A 31 -0.33 -34.73 8.51
C LEU A 31 0.58 -35.97 8.55
N ASN A 32 1.90 -35.80 8.46
CA ASN A 32 2.85 -36.89 8.55
C ASN A 32 2.76 -37.62 9.91
N GLN A 33 2.58 -36.89 11.01
CA GLN A 33 2.41 -37.52 12.32
C GLN A 33 1.13 -38.38 12.37
N ARG A 34 0.00 -37.86 11.89
CA ARG A 34 -1.26 -38.62 11.82
C ARG A 34 -1.18 -39.83 10.90
N ARG A 35 -0.40 -39.72 9.82
CA ARG A 35 -0.10 -40.83 8.91
C ARG A 35 0.68 -41.92 9.64
N LEU A 36 1.74 -41.55 10.37
CA LEU A 36 2.54 -42.50 11.17
C LEU A 36 1.69 -43.21 12.24
N ASP A 37 0.77 -42.49 12.89
CA ASP A 37 -0.13 -43.06 13.89
C ASP A 37 -1.14 -44.05 13.28
N THR A 38 -1.59 -43.81 12.04
CA THR A 38 -2.55 -44.67 11.31
C THR A 38 -1.89 -45.90 10.68
N PHE A 39 -0.81 -45.69 9.92
CA PHE A 39 -0.18 -46.72 9.09
C PHE A 39 1.03 -47.39 9.74
N GLY A 40 1.50 -46.88 10.87
CA GLY A 40 2.69 -47.34 11.57
C GLY A 40 3.99 -46.81 10.96
N SER A 41 5.06 -46.86 11.77
CA SER A 41 6.43 -46.52 11.35
C SER A 41 7.33 -47.74 11.54
N SER A 42 8.08 -48.14 10.51
CA SER A 42 9.09 -49.21 10.64
C SER A 42 10.46 -48.63 10.34
N ALA A 43 11.23 -48.33 11.38
CA ALA A 43 12.60 -47.83 11.24
C ALA A 43 13.59 -49.00 11.10
N MET A 44 14.64 -48.79 10.30
CA MET A 44 15.79 -49.69 10.23
C MET A 44 16.49 -49.77 11.59
N LYS A 45 16.55 -50.96 12.19
CA LYS A 45 17.19 -51.18 13.50
C LYS A 45 17.95 -52.50 13.53
N LEU A 46 19.23 -52.45 13.91
CA LEU A 46 20.01 -53.65 14.19
C LEU A 46 19.43 -54.35 15.43
N LEU A 47 18.90 -55.57 15.23
CA LEU A 47 18.35 -56.40 16.30
C LEU A 47 19.47 -57.15 17.04
N GLY A 48 20.51 -57.60 16.32
CA GLY A 48 21.62 -58.32 16.91
C GLY A 48 22.65 -58.81 15.89
N THR A 49 23.68 -59.48 16.38
CA THR A 49 24.67 -60.17 15.56
C THR A 49 24.67 -61.64 15.95
N GLU A 50 24.26 -62.49 15.01
CA GLU A 50 24.27 -63.94 15.11
C GLU A 50 25.58 -64.52 14.56
N ARG A 51 25.86 -65.78 14.91
CA ARG A 51 27.06 -66.49 14.48
C ARG A 51 26.67 -67.79 13.81
N VAL A 52 26.78 -67.82 12.49
CA VAL A 52 26.54 -69.02 11.69
C VAL A 52 27.82 -69.85 11.59
N ARG A 53 27.70 -71.17 11.69
CA ARG A 53 28.84 -72.09 11.70
C ARG A 53 28.86 -72.97 10.45
N THR A 54 30.00 -73.02 9.77
CA THR A 54 30.29 -73.97 8.69
C THR A 54 31.12 -75.16 9.22
N GLU A 55 31.06 -76.30 8.53
CA GLU A 55 31.81 -77.50 8.92
C GLU A 55 33.33 -77.33 8.73
N ALA A 56 33.71 -76.69 7.62
CA ALA A 56 35.10 -76.42 7.24
C ALA A 56 35.41 -74.92 7.28
N ASN A 57 36.72 -74.59 7.25
CA ASN A 57 37.16 -73.21 7.08
C ASN A 57 36.78 -72.76 5.67
N ALA A 58 35.90 -71.78 5.59
CA ALA A 58 35.32 -71.32 4.34
C ALA A 58 35.28 -69.79 4.31
N VAL A 59 35.12 -69.26 3.11
CA VAL A 59 34.85 -67.85 2.86
C VAL A 59 33.39 -67.75 2.44
N PRO A 60 32.51 -67.12 3.25
CA PRO A 60 31.11 -66.92 2.88
C PRO A 60 31.04 -66.01 1.65
N ARG A 61 30.13 -66.33 0.73
CA ARG A 61 30.03 -65.62 -0.55
C ARG A 61 28.72 -64.92 -0.79
N ASP A 62 27.61 -65.54 -0.43
CA ASP A 62 26.31 -64.87 -0.55
C ASP A 62 25.26 -65.56 0.33
N VAL A 63 24.12 -64.92 0.54
CA VAL A 63 23.02 -65.43 1.34
C VAL A 63 21.68 -65.14 0.67
N VAL A 64 20.74 -66.08 0.74
CA VAL A 64 19.40 -65.91 0.18
C VAL A 64 18.33 -66.54 1.07
N ALA A 65 17.22 -65.84 1.25
CA ALA A 65 16.06 -66.31 2.00
C ALA A 65 14.94 -66.78 1.06
N ILE A 66 14.36 -67.93 1.39
CA ILE A 66 13.25 -68.57 0.68
C ILE A 66 12.29 -69.11 1.73
N GLY A 67 11.13 -68.47 1.86
CA GLY A 67 10.19 -68.76 2.93
C GLY A 67 10.83 -68.53 4.31
N ASP A 68 10.86 -69.58 5.13
CA ASP A 68 11.50 -69.63 6.45
C ASP A 68 12.92 -70.21 6.41
N GLN A 69 13.48 -70.49 5.22
CA GLN A 69 14.83 -71.01 5.05
C GLN A 69 15.79 -69.93 4.57
N MET A 70 17.02 -69.96 5.09
CA MET A 70 18.15 -69.16 4.67
C MET A 70 19.24 -70.07 4.13
N ILE A 71 19.62 -69.88 2.87
CA ILE A 71 20.72 -70.61 2.23
C ILE A 71 21.95 -69.71 2.27
N LEU A 72 22.99 -70.17 2.94
CA LEU A 72 24.31 -69.54 2.95
C LEU A 72 25.20 -70.25 1.93
N GLY A 73 25.73 -69.50 0.96
CA GLY A 73 26.74 -69.94 0.02
C GLY A 73 28.15 -69.61 0.51
N TYR A 74 29.09 -70.52 0.37
CA TYR A 74 30.49 -70.33 0.76
C TYR A 74 31.45 -71.12 -0.13
N ASN A 75 32.73 -70.76 -0.10
CA ASN A 75 33.80 -71.51 -0.76
C ASN A 75 34.79 -72.03 0.30
N VAL A 76 35.02 -73.34 0.35
CA VAL A 76 36.04 -73.94 1.23
C VAL A 76 37.45 -73.61 0.72
N ALA A 77 38.38 -73.32 1.64
CA ALA A 77 39.77 -73.02 1.29
C ALA A 77 40.45 -74.18 0.52
N ALA A 78 41.07 -73.86 -0.62
CA ALA A 78 41.71 -74.83 -1.51
C ALA A 78 42.83 -75.62 -0.78
N GLY A 79 42.79 -76.95 -0.86
CA GLY A 79 43.83 -77.85 -0.34
C GLY A 79 43.43 -78.76 0.83
N LEU A 80 42.21 -78.66 1.36
CA LEU A 80 41.72 -79.46 2.50
C LEU A 80 40.96 -80.75 2.12
N LYS A 81 40.38 -80.84 0.91
CA LYS A 81 39.65 -82.00 0.38
C LYS A 81 40.00 -82.26 -1.09
N SER A 82 40.01 -83.53 -1.51
CA SER A 82 40.30 -83.94 -2.90
C SER A 82 39.09 -83.84 -3.85
N GLU A 83 37.89 -83.69 -3.30
CA GLU A 83 36.61 -83.60 -4.00
C GLU A 83 35.74 -82.59 -3.23
N VAL A 84 35.11 -81.64 -3.94
CA VAL A 84 34.22 -80.62 -3.39
C VAL A 84 32.79 -81.12 -3.52
N ARG A 85 32.06 -81.22 -2.40
CA ARG A 85 30.64 -81.63 -2.39
C ARG A 85 29.72 -80.42 -2.30
N SER A 86 28.43 -80.60 -2.58
CA SER A 86 27.43 -79.54 -2.42
C SER A 86 27.35 -79.01 -0.97
N GLU A 87 27.55 -79.87 0.03
CA GLU A 87 27.69 -79.50 1.46
C GLU A 87 28.92 -78.64 1.76
N ASP A 88 29.93 -78.62 0.87
CA ASP A 88 31.11 -77.76 0.96
C ASP A 88 30.87 -76.39 0.30
N VAL A 89 29.68 -76.15 -0.26
CA VAL A 89 29.33 -74.88 -0.91
C VAL A 89 28.05 -74.25 -0.36
N PHE A 90 27.10 -75.05 0.14
CA PHE A 90 25.83 -74.56 0.66
C PHE A 90 25.55 -75.05 2.09
N ALA A 91 25.01 -74.17 2.93
CA ALA A 91 24.40 -74.53 4.20
C ALA A 91 23.00 -73.94 4.33
N VAL A 92 22.03 -74.75 4.77
CA VAL A 92 20.65 -74.33 4.99
C VAL A 92 20.41 -74.10 6.48
N HIS A 93 19.84 -72.95 6.80
CA HIS A 93 19.43 -72.57 8.15
C HIS A 93 17.93 -72.26 8.17
N HIS A 94 17.25 -72.61 9.25
CA HIS A 94 15.86 -72.21 9.48
C HIS A 94 15.82 -70.91 10.28
N TYR A 95 15.04 -69.98 9.76
CA TYR A 95 14.68 -68.72 10.40
C TYR A 95 13.47 -68.94 11.29
N THR A 96 13.58 -68.56 12.56
CA THR A 96 12.46 -68.57 13.49
C THR A 96 12.45 -67.25 14.26
N SER A 97 11.31 -66.57 14.26
CA SER A 97 11.06 -65.36 15.03
C SER A 97 10.17 -65.68 16.24
N ASP A 98 10.61 -65.39 17.46
CA ASP A 98 9.76 -65.38 18.66
C ASP A 98 9.62 -63.95 19.20
N PRO A 99 8.48 -63.27 18.94
CA PRO A 99 8.26 -61.90 19.41
C PRO A 99 8.21 -61.76 20.94
N THR A 100 8.10 -62.85 21.69
CA THR A 100 7.97 -62.84 23.15
C THR A 100 9.29 -63.02 23.90
N ASP A 101 10.35 -63.45 23.21
CA ASP A 101 11.69 -63.54 23.79
C ASP A 101 12.43 -62.20 23.64
N SER A 102 12.56 -61.49 24.77
CA SER A 102 13.24 -60.19 24.83
C SER A 102 14.77 -60.27 24.80
N LEU A 103 15.35 -61.47 24.92
CA LEU A 103 16.80 -61.68 24.95
C LEU A 103 17.38 -62.12 23.60
N ALA A 104 16.61 -62.83 22.76
CA ALA A 104 17.00 -63.24 21.41
C ALA A 104 15.76 -63.45 20.51
N PRO A 105 15.19 -62.38 19.92
CA PRO A 105 13.91 -62.44 19.20
C PRO A 105 13.97 -63.23 17.87
N ILE A 106 15.17 -63.49 17.35
CA ILE A 106 15.40 -64.16 16.07
C ILE A 106 16.49 -65.21 16.25
N VAL A 107 16.24 -66.43 15.78
CA VAL A 107 17.21 -67.54 15.81
C VAL A 107 17.39 -68.11 14.40
N LEU A 108 18.65 -68.22 13.97
CA LEU A 108 19.05 -68.93 12.75
C LEU A 108 19.63 -70.29 13.15
N SER A 109 18.83 -71.34 13.04
CA SER A 109 19.24 -72.69 13.44
C SER A 109 19.69 -73.51 12.22
N PRO A 110 20.81 -74.25 12.27
CA PRO A 110 21.24 -75.10 11.15
C PRO A 110 20.23 -76.21 10.91
N ASN A 111 20.01 -76.59 9.65
CA ASN A 111 19.14 -77.71 9.32
C ASN A 111 19.71 -79.01 9.93
N PRO A 112 18.98 -79.71 10.83
CA PRO A 112 19.49 -80.89 11.52
C PRO A 112 19.85 -82.06 10.58
N GLU A 113 19.25 -82.13 9.40
CA GLU A 113 19.52 -83.15 8.38
C GLU A 113 20.55 -82.69 7.31
N GLY A 114 21.22 -81.55 7.52
CA GLY A 114 22.19 -81.00 6.58
C GLY A 114 21.51 -80.50 5.29
N LEU A 115 21.92 -81.02 4.14
CA LEU A 115 21.23 -80.77 2.87
C LEU A 115 20.12 -81.79 2.58
N ALA A 116 20.06 -82.91 3.30
CA ALA A 116 19.12 -83.99 3.03
C ALA A 116 17.67 -83.51 3.15
N GLY A 117 16.83 -83.89 2.18
CA GLY A 117 15.42 -83.48 2.14
C GLY A 117 15.16 -82.01 1.78
N THR A 118 16.21 -81.24 1.48
CA THR A 118 16.09 -79.88 0.91
C THR A 118 16.08 -79.93 -0.62
N ALA A 119 15.78 -78.82 -1.28
CA ALA A 119 15.89 -78.74 -2.75
C ALA A 119 17.33 -78.75 -3.30
N LEU A 120 18.32 -78.76 -2.40
CA LEU A 120 19.73 -78.97 -2.71
C LEU A 120 20.12 -80.46 -2.58
N ASP A 121 19.14 -81.35 -2.41
CA ASP A 121 19.27 -82.81 -2.39
C ASP A 121 18.47 -83.45 -3.54
N ASP A 122 18.81 -83.06 -4.77
CA ASP A 122 18.21 -83.56 -6.01
C ASP A 122 19.26 -84.28 -6.88
N ASP A 123 18.91 -85.46 -7.42
CA ASP A 123 19.82 -86.31 -8.20
C ASP A 123 20.32 -85.63 -9.50
N GLN A 124 19.54 -84.73 -10.10
CA GLN A 124 19.96 -83.97 -11.28
C GLN A 124 20.88 -82.82 -10.86
N PHE A 125 20.59 -82.13 -9.76
CA PHE A 125 21.47 -81.12 -9.18
C PHE A 125 22.85 -81.68 -8.83
N HIS A 126 22.93 -82.79 -8.10
CA HIS A 126 24.23 -83.39 -7.72
C HIS A 126 25.05 -83.75 -8.97
N ARG A 127 24.43 -84.32 -10.01
CA ARG A 127 25.11 -84.62 -11.28
C ARG A 127 25.65 -83.38 -11.98
N ASP A 128 24.83 -82.34 -12.10
CA ASP A 128 25.24 -81.10 -12.77
C ASP A 128 26.30 -80.34 -11.95
N PHE A 129 26.25 -80.42 -10.62
CA PHE A 129 27.24 -79.85 -9.69
C PHE A 129 28.59 -80.59 -9.74
N ASP A 130 28.56 -81.92 -9.74
CA ASP A 130 29.76 -82.77 -9.86
C ASP A 130 30.41 -82.60 -11.24
N GLU A 131 29.59 -82.50 -12.29
CA GLU A 131 30.05 -82.22 -13.66
C GLU A 131 30.80 -80.89 -13.72
N LEU A 132 30.24 -79.84 -13.11
CA LEU A 132 30.85 -78.52 -13.04
C LEU A 132 32.25 -78.55 -12.39
N HIS A 133 32.37 -79.16 -11.20
CA HIS A 133 33.65 -79.23 -10.47
C HIS A 133 34.66 -80.21 -11.11
N THR A 134 34.20 -81.19 -11.88
CA THR A 134 35.07 -82.12 -12.61
C THR A 134 35.72 -81.46 -13.83
N TYR A 135 34.93 -80.70 -14.61
CA TYR A 135 35.43 -80.08 -15.85
C TYR A 135 36.14 -78.75 -15.63
N PHE A 136 35.80 -78.00 -14.58
CA PHE A 136 36.36 -76.68 -14.30
C PHE A 136 37.08 -76.66 -12.95
N LYS A 137 38.41 -76.66 -12.97
CA LYS A 137 39.25 -76.77 -11.76
C LYS A 137 39.17 -75.57 -10.83
N ASP A 138 38.90 -74.39 -11.37
CA ASP A 138 38.80 -73.14 -10.62
C ASP A 138 37.35 -72.75 -10.32
N THR A 139 36.45 -73.75 -10.22
CA THR A 139 35.04 -73.54 -9.90
C THR A 139 34.89 -72.92 -8.52
N GLN A 140 34.28 -71.74 -8.47
CA GLN A 140 33.95 -71.05 -7.21
C GLN A 140 32.57 -70.44 -7.30
N LEU A 141 31.80 -70.55 -6.21
CA LEU A 141 30.54 -69.82 -6.09
C LEU A 141 30.86 -68.31 -6.05
N GLN A 142 30.18 -67.55 -6.91
CA GLN A 142 30.25 -66.10 -6.92
C GLN A 142 29.05 -65.47 -6.22
N GLN A 143 27.83 -65.95 -6.50
CA GLN A 143 26.61 -65.27 -6.04
C GLN A 143 25.42 -66.25 -5.95
N LEU A 144 24.51 -65.96 -5.01
CA LEU A 144 23.19 -66.56 -4.90
C LEU A 144 22.14 -65.49 -5.23
N TYR A 145 21.63 -65.49 -6.46
CA TYR A 145 20.74 -64.43 -6.94
C TYR A 145 19.29 -64.92 -7.02
N ARG A 146 18.41 -64.34 -6.19
CA ARG A 146 16.97 -64.54 -6.27
C ARG A 146 16.37 -63.52 -7.24
N ARG A 147 15.64 -64.00 -8.24
CA ARG A 147 14.94 -63.15 -9.21
C ARG A 147 13.52 -63.65 -9.42
N ALA A 148 12.55 -62.86 -8.97
CA ALA A 148 11.12 -63.20 -9.02
C ALA A 148 10.83 -64.61 -8.49
N ASP A 149 10.48 -65.54 -9.37
CA ASP A 149 10.10 -66.93 -9.10
C ASP A 149 11.28 -67.91 -9.26
N ARG A 150 12.54 -67.44 -9.30
CA ARG A 150 13.72 -68.29 -9.48
C ARG A 150 14.83 -67.98 -8.48
N LEU A 151 15.57 -69.02 -8.11
CA LEU A 151 16.87 -68.93 -7.46
C LEU A 151 17.95 -69.32 -8.46
N LEU A 152 19.03 -68.54 -8.53
CA LEU A 152 20.20 -68.79 -9.35
C LEU A 152 21.44 -68.94 -8.45
N ALA A 153 22.27 -69.95 -8.69
CA ALA A 153 23.61 -70.06 -8.12
C ALA A 153 24.64 -69.89 -9.24
N ILE A 154 25.42 -68.81 -9.15
CA ILE A 154 26.36 -68.38 -10.19
C ILE A 154 27.75 -68.89 -9.81
N PHE A 155 28.33 -69.74 -10.65
CA PHE A 155 29.68 -70.25 -10.48
C PHE A 155 30.62 -69.67 -11.53
N ARG A 156 31.77 -69.16 -11.08
CA ARG A 156 32.88 -68.81 -11.96
C ARG A 156 33.59 -70.07 -12.40
N THR A 157 33.86 -70.19 -13.70
CA THR A 157 34.53 -71.33 -14.33
C THR A 157 35.84 -70.99 -15.04
N GLY A 158 36.16 -69.68 -15.15
CA GLY A 158 37.36 -69.16 -15.80
C GLY A 158 37.72 -67.75 -15.31
N SER A 159 38.70 -67.11 -15.96
CA SER A 159 39.19 -65.78 -15.58
C SER A 159 38.40 -64.62 -16.21
N GLY A 160 37.57 -64.88 -17.23
CA GLY A 160 36.72 -63.87 -17.83
C GLY A 160 35.44 -63.61 -17.01
N ILE A 161 34.96 -62.37 -17.01
CA ILE A 161 33.73 -61.96 -16.31
C ILE A 161 32.49 -62.74 -16.81
N GLY A 162 32.51 -63.17 -18.08
CA GLY A 162 31.45 -63.98 -18.69
C GLY A 162 31.62 -65.50 -18.56
N ASP A 163 32.72 -65.99 -17.97
CA ASP A 163 33.01 -67.42 -17.83
C ASP A 163 32.25 -68.01 -16.64
N VAL A 164 30.91 -67.92 -16.69
CA VAL A 164 30.03 -68.40 -15.63
C VAL A 164 29.22 -69.62 -16.05
N ARG A 165 28.83 -70.41 -15.04
CA ARG A 165 27.80 -71.45 -15.13
C ARG A 165 26.76 -71.17 -14.07
N VAL A 166 25.50 -71.12 -14.49
CA VAL A 166 24.40 -70.75 -13.60
C VAL A 166 23.47 -71.95 -13.41
N LEU A 167 23.44 -72.48 -12.18
CA LEU A 167 22.45 -73.45 -11.74
C LEU A 167 21.17 -72.72 -11.35
N ARG A 168 20.00 -73.21 -11.75
CA ARG A 168 18.72 -72.55 -11.48
C ARG A 168 17.65 -73.47 -10.90
N TRP A 169 16.89 -72.92 -9.96
CA TRP A 169 15.72 -73.53 -9.33
C TRP A 169 14.48 -72.66 -9.55
N GLN A 170 13.32 -73.30 -9.67
CA GLN A 170 12.02 -72.66 -9.58
C GLN A 170 11.62 -72.53 -8.10
N ILE A 171 11.15 -71.35 -7.71
CA ILE A 171 10.51 -71.10 -6.41
C ILE A 171 9.00 -71.32 -6.60
N GLU A 172 8.45 -72.31 -5.92
CA GLU A 172 7.01 -72.61 -5.91
C GLU A 172 6.26 -71.68 -4.93
N VAL A 173 4.94 -71.61 -5.03
CA VAL A 173 4.09 -70.69 -4.23
C VAL A 173 4.19 -70.95 -2.72
N ASP A 174 4.48 -72.19 -2.32
CA ASP A 174 4.66 -72.59 -0.92
C ASP A 174 6.10 -72.37 -0.41
N GLY A 175 6.95 -71.71 -1.19
CA GLY A 175 8.35 -71.45 -0.85
C GLY A 175 9.28 -72.64 -1.08
N ARG A 176 8.81 -73.75 -1.66
CA ARG A 176 9.68 -74.87 -2.01
C ARG A 176 10.48 -74.58 -3.27
N LEU A 177 11.71 -75.04 -3.27
CA LEU A 177 12.60 -74.97 -4.42
C LEU A 177 12.51 -76.27 -5.24
N ARG A 178 12.50 -76.15 -6.57
CA ARG A 178 12.59 -77.28 -7.51
C ARG A 178 13.72 -77.04 -8.50
N TYR A 179 14.71 -77.94 -8.53
CA TYR A 179 15.83 -77.81 -9.46
C TYR A 179 15.37 -77.94 -10.93
N LEU A 180 15.92 -77.12 -11.81
CA LEU A 180 15.60 -77.13 -13.23
C LEU A 180 16.76 -77.66 -14.08
N ASP A 181 17.89 -76.95 -14.11
CA ASP A 181 19.09 -77.30 -14.88
C ASP A 181 20.27 -76.34 -14.55
N ALA A 182 21.43 -76.59 -15.17
CA ALA A 182 22.62 -75.73 -15.17
C ALA A 182 22.73 -74.78 -16.40
N ARG A 183 21.61 -74.24 -16.91
CA ARG A 183 21.55 -73.35 -18.09
C ARG A 183 20.94 -71.99 -17.80
N GLY A 184 21.16 -71.47 -16.59
CA GLY A 184 20.61 -70.20 -16.12
C GLY A 184 21.32 -68.94 -16.64
N ASP A 185 22.32 -69.06 -17.52
CA ASP A 185 23.18 -67.94 -17.93
C ASP A 185 22.37 -66.78 -18.54
N ARG A 186 21.25 -67.08 -19.21
CA ARG A 186 20.35 -66.07 -19.78
C ARG A 186 19.44 -65.39 -18.74
N ASP A 187 19.22 -66.05 -17.61
CA ASP A 187 18.39 -65.59 -16.49
C ASP A 187 19.18 -64.67 -15.54
N HIS A 188 20.51 -64.82 -15.49
CA HIS A 188 21.45 -63.96 -14.76
C HIS A 188 21.61 -62.60 -15.46
N ARG A 189 20.63 -61.71 -15.26
CA ARG A 189 20.65 -60.32 -15.73
C ARG A 189 20.25 -59.39 -14.60
N PHE A 190 21.08 -58.40 -14.34
CA PHE A 190 20.75 -57.31 -13.43
C PHE A 190 19.79 -56.31 -14.11
N PRO A 191 19.11 -55.47 -13.32
CA PRO A 191 18.37 -54.33 -13.85
C PRO A 191 19.25 -53.42 -14.72
N PRO A 192 18.68 -52.60 -15.62
CA PRO A 192 19.45 -51.62 -16.38
C PRO A 192 20.25 -50.70 -15.44
N HIS A 193 21.53 -50.45 -15.77
CA HIS A 193 22.45 -49.65 -14.95
C HIS A 193 22.01 -48.19 -14.78
N GLN A 194 21.22 -47.66 -15.70
CA GLN A 194 20.68 -46.30 -15.68
C GLN A 194 19.21 -46.34 -16.15
N ASP A 195 18.36 -45.50 -15.58
CA ASP A 195 16.93 -45.34 -15.92
C ASP A 195 16.64 -44.00 -16.63
N VAL A 196 17.54 -43.58 -17.53
CA VAL A 196 17.35 -42.40 -18.38
C VAL A 196 17.64 -42.73 -19.85
N GLU A 197 17.15 -41.89 -20.75
CA GLU A 197 17.46 -41.96 -22.18
C GLU A 197 18.48 -40.87 -22.53
N TRP A 198 19.68 -41.29 -22.97
CA TRP A 198 20.74 -40.38 -23.40
C TRP A 198 20.53 -39.93 -24.85
N THR A 199 20.59 -38.61 -25.06
CA THR A 199 20.50 -37.97 -26.37
C THR A 199 21.85 -37.35 -26.72
N LEU A 200 22.47 -37.79 -27.80
CA LEU A 200 23.73 -37.24 -28.30
C LEU A 200 23.49 -35.89 -28.99
N ALA A 201 24.23 -34.86 -28.59
CA ALA A 201 24.21 -33.55 -29.23
C ALA A 201 24.79 -33.64 -30.66
N THR A 202 24.14 -32.94 -31.58
CA THR A 202 24.48 -32.94 -33.00
C THR A 202 24.83 -31.53 -33.46
N ARG A 203 25.24 -31.41 -34.73
CA ARG A 203 25.54 -30.11 -35.34
C ARG A 203 24.34 -29.15 -35.39
N ALA A 204 23.11 -29.67 -35.32
CA ALA A 204 21.90 -28.85 -35.27
C ALA A 204 21.78 -28.06 -33.96
N ASP A 205 22.43 -28.55 -32.91
CA ASP A 205 22.37 -27.99 -31.56
C ASP A 205 23.46 -26.92 -31.32
N HIS A 206 24.29 -26.62 -32.33
CA HIS A 206 25.32 -25.59 -32.21
C HIS A 206 24.71 -24.19 -32.30
N VAL A 207 24.92 -23.37 -31.26
CA VAL A 207 24.49 -21.97 -31.23
C VAL A 207 25.68 -21.09 -31.60
N GLY A 208 25.64 -20.57 -32.82
CA GLY A 208 26.73 -19.75 -33.37
C GLY A 208 28.03 -20.54 -33.53
N ALA A 209 29.16 -19.93 -33.13
CA ALA A 209 30.49 -20.54 -33.17
C ALA A 209 31.08 -20.75 -31.77
N THR A 210 30.25 -20.68 -30.73
CA THR A 210 30.70 -20.56 -29.34
C THR A 210 30.12 -21.61 -28.40
N HIS A 211 28.89 -22.08 -28.63
CA HIS A 211 28.20 -22.97 -27.68
C HIS A 211 27.50 -24.15 -28.37
N ILE A 212 27.26 -25.21 -27.59
CA ILE A 212 26.36 -26.32 -27.90
C ILE A 212 25.15 -26.19 -26.97
N ALA A 213 23.96 -26.02 -27.53
CA ALA A 213 22.72 -26.03 -26.78
C ALA A 213 22.39 -27.46 -26.37
N ILE A 214 22.11 -27.62 -25.08
CA ILE A 214 21.68 -28.85 -24.47
C ILE A 214 20.31 -28.58 -23.88
N THR A 215 19.28 -29.24 -24.42
CA THR A 215 17.86 -28.89 -24.14
C THR A 215 17.57 -27.40 -24.45
N ASP A 216 16.45 -26.87 -23.96
CA ASP A 216 16.03 -25.48 -24.21
C ASP A 216 16.64 -24.49 -23.20
N ARG A 217 17.44 -24.96 -22.22
CA ARG A 217 17.89 -24.14 -21.08
C ARG A 217 19.39 -24.22 -20.72
N VAL A 218 20.18 -25.13 -21.30
CA VAL A 218 21.60 -25.30 -20.92
C VAL A 218 22.49 -25.08 -22.15
N LEU A 219 23.58 -24.34 -21.98
CA LEU A 219 24.59 -24.10 -23.01
C LEU A 219 25.93 -24.64 -22.53
N VAL A 220 26.67 -25.32 -23.39
CA VAL A 220 28.02 -25.80 -23.08
C VAL A 220 29.03 -25.16 -24.05
N ASN A 221 30.03 -24.49 -23.50
CA ASN A 221 31.15 -23.92 -24.23
C ASN A 221 32.43 -24.72 -23.96
N PRO A 222 32.88 -25.58 -24.88
CA PRO A 222 34.12 -26.33 -24.73
C PRO A 222 35.38 -25.59 -25.26
N LEU A 223 35.29 -24.29 -25.58
CA LEU A 223 36.38 -23.53 -26.21
C LEU A 223 37.26 -22.82 -25.18
N GLY A 224 38.53 -22.57 -25.54
CA GLY A 224 39.42 -21.70 -24.76
C GLY A 224 40.15 -22.40 -23.61
N GLY A 225 40.22 -23.74 -23.60
CA GLY A 225 40.96 -24.51 -22.59
C GLY A 225 40.19 -24.81 -21.31
N SER A 226 38.90 -24.45 -21.24
CA SER A 226 37.98 -24.86 -20.19
C SER A 226 36.61 -25.16 -20.77
N LEU A 227 35.93 -26.14 -20.20
CA LEU A 227 34.52 -26.43 -20.42
C LEU A 227 33.70 -25.54 -19.51
N GLU A 228 32.91 -24.63 -20.09
CA GLU A 228 31.94 -23.82 -19.35
C GLU A 228 30.54 -24.38 -19.54
N ILE A 229 29.82 -24.58 -18.43
CA ILE A 229 28.39 -24.90 -18.43
C ILE A 229 27.65 -23.63 -18.05
N LEU A 230 26.68 -23.23 -18.87
CA LEU A 230 25.89 -22.02 -18.68
C LEU A 230 24.38 -22.35 -18.72
N LEU A 231 23.59 -21.54 -18.03
CA LEU A 231 22.14 -21.53 -18.10
C LEU A 231 21.70 -20.46 -19.11
N ASP A 232 20.87 -20.83 -20.09
CA ASP A 232 20.33 -19.90 -21.08
C ASP A 232 19.27 -18.98 -20.45
N ASP A 233 19.53 -17.68 -20.50
CA ASP A 233 18.68 -16.59 -19.99
C ASP A 233 18.20 -15.64 -21.10
N GLY A 234 18.37 -16.01 -22.38
CA GLY A 234 18.07 -15.15 -23.53
C GLY A 234 19.17 -14.14 -23.87
N GLY A 235 20.33 -14.22 -23.19
CA GLY A 235 21.54 -13.43 -23.44
C GLY A 235 22.78 -14.30 -23.70
N GLY A 236 23.88 -14.00 -23.01
CA GLY A 236 25.15 -14.73 -23.07
C GLY A 236 25.23 -15.97 -22.16
N GLY A 237 24.17 -16.22 -21.37
CA GLY A 237 24.07 -17.32 -20.43
C GLY A 237 24.74 -17.05 -19.07
N THR A 238 24.07 -17.46 -17.99
CA THR A 238 24.63 -17.40 -16.63
C THR A 238 25.55 -18.59 -16.39
N ARG A 239 26.84 -18.34 -16.13
CA ARG A 239 27.84 -19.40 -15.96
C ARG A 239 27.63 -20.16 -14.65
N LEU A 240 27.47 -21.49 -14.74
CA LEU A 240 27.25 -22.38 -13.60
C LEU A 240 28.53 -23.06 -13.14
N LEU A 241 29.36 -23.52 -14.08
CA LEU A 241 30.58 -24.27 -13.77
C LEU A 241 31.65 -24.03 -14.84
N THR A 242 32.92 -24.07 -14.41
CA THR A 242 34.09 -24.03 -15.29
C THR A 242 35.02 -25.18 -14.93
N ASP A 243 35.27 -26.08 -15.88
CA ASP A 243 36.15 -27.24 -15.71
C ASP A 243 37.33 -27.18 -16.70
N PRO A 244 38.59 -27.13 -16.25
CA PRO A 244 39.76 -27.11 -17.14
C PRO A 244 39.84 -28.33 -18.09
N LEU A 245 40.16 -28.08 -19.36
CA LEU A 245 40.38 -29.11 -20.38
C LEU A 245 41.88 -29.39 -20.57
N GLN A 246 42.24 -30.62 -20.95
CA GLN A 246 43.64 -30.95 -21.23
C GLN A 246 44.16 -30.30 -22.52
N HIS A 247 43.26 -30.03 -23.48
CA HIS A 247 43.58 -29.49 -24.79
C HIS A 247 42.84 -28.18 -25.04
N ALA A 248 43.57 -27.08 -25.24
CA ALA A 248 42.98 -25.74 -25.40
C ALA A 248 42.53 -25.43 -26.83
N ASP A 249 43.00 -26.19 -27.82
CA ASP A 249 42.76 -26.01 -29.25
C ASP A 249 41.58 -26.84 -29.79
N GLN A 250 40.72 -27.32 -28.90
CA GLN A 250 39.51 -28.07 -29.22
C GLN A 250 38.47 -27.22 -29.99
N SER A 251 37.81 -27.82 -31.00
CA SER A 251 36.63 -27.23 -31.66
C SER A 251 35.31 -27.83 -31.14
N LEU A 252 34.18 -27.18 -31.43
CA LEU A 252 32.85 -27.68 -31.04
C LEU A 252 32.57 -29.11 -31.54
N GLN A 253 33.08 -29.49 -32.71
CA GLN A 253 32.83 -30.81 -33.30
C GLN A 253 33.70 -31.92 -32.68
N ASP A 254 34.77 -31.54 -31.98
CA ASP A 254 35.70 -32.48 -31.37
C ASP A 254 35.25 -32.89 -29.95
N CYS A 255 34.27 -32.17 -29.37
CA CYS A 255 33.60 -32.53 -28.11
C CYS A 255 32.41 -33.43 -28.39
N GLN A 256 32.33 -34.60 -27.76
CA GLN A 256 31.09 -35.38 -27.77
C GLN A 256 30.34 -35.09 -26.48
N ILE A 257 29.09 -34.65 -26.60
CA ILE A 257 28.23 -34.37 -25.45
C ILE A 257 26.94 -35.15 -25.65
N SER A 258 26.59 -36.00 -24.69
CA SER A 258 25.25 -36.57 -24.57
C SER A 258 24.57 -35.98 -23.35
N SER A 259 23.25 -35.83 -23.42
CA SER A 259 22.44 -35.30 -22.33
C SER A 259 21.25 -36.19 -22.03
N ALA A 260 20.85 -36.25 -20.76
CA ALA A 260 19.65 -36.91 -20.31
C ALA A 260 18.89 -36.04 -19.30
N VAL A 261 17.57 -36.18 -19.24
CA VAL A 261 16.72 -35.41 -18.31
C VAL A 261 16.17 -36.35 -17.24
N ALA A 262 16.38 -35.99 -15.98
CA ALA A 262 15.90 -36.69 -14.79
C ALA A 262 15.10 -35.71 -13.91
N GLY A 263 13.81 -35.54 -14.23
CA GLY A 263 12.97 -34.53 -13.59
C GLY A 263 13.45 -33.10 -13.91
N ASP A 264 13.83 -32.34 -12.87
CA ASP A 264 14.36 -30.98 -13.00
C ASP A 264 15.91 -30.96 -13.08
N LEU A 265 16.55 -32.12 -13.26
CA LEU A 265 18.00 -32.28 -13.43
C LEU A 265 18.35 -32.60 -14.88
N VAL A 266 19.37 -31.94 -15.42
CA VAL A 266 19.98 -32.26 -16.72
C VAL A 266 21.33 -32.92 -16.47
N LEU A 267 21.47 -34.17 -16.91
CA LEU A 267 22.70 -34.93 -16.81
C LEU A 267 23.49 -34.77 -18.10
N LEU A 268 24.78 -34.50 -18.00
CA LEU A 268 25.69 -34.37 -19.13
C LEU A 268 26.74 -35.47 -19.07
N ASP A 269 26.96 -36.13 -20.19
CA ASP A 269 28.10 -37.00 -20.46
C ASP A 269 28.97 -36.30 -21.51
N VAL A 270 30.16 -35.88 -21.12
CA VAL A 270 31.08 -35.10 -21.96
C VAL A 270 32.36 -35.89 -22.16
N LEU A 271 32.71 -36.13 -23.42
CA LEU A 271 34.03 -36.62 -23.82
C LEU A 271 34.78 -35.48 -24.55
N PRO A 272 35.70 -34.79 -23.85
CA PRO A 272 36.54 -33.77 -24.46
C PRO A 272 37.53 -34.35 -25.47
N TYR A 273 38.05 -33.50 -26.35
CA TYR A 273 38.98 -33.91 -27.39
C TYR A 273 40.30 -34.41 -26.79
N GLY A 274 40.72 -35.61 -27.20
CA GLY A 274 42.02 -36.19 -26.80
C GLY A 274 42.06 -36.79 -25.40
N GLU A 275 40.98 -36.65 -24.61
CA GLU A 275 40.87 -37.27 -23.29
C GLU A 275 40.35 -38.71 -23.40
N MET A 276 40.77 -39.58 -22.47
CA MET A 276 40.41 -41.01 -22.47
C MET A 276 39.19 -41.32 -21.60
N ALA A 277 38.82 -40.40 -20.70
CA ALA A 277 37.73 -40.58 -19.74
C ALA A 277 36.60 -39.61 -20.06
N HIS A 278 35.37 -40.12 -19.97
CA HIS A 278 34.16 -39.31 -19.96
C HIS A 278 34.06 -38.54 -18.64
N ARG A 279 33.51 -37.34 -18.69
CA ARG A 279 33.22 -36.48 -17.54
C ARG A 279 31.71 -36.35 -17.41
N TYR A 280 31.19 -36.52 -16.21
CA TYR A 280 29.74 -36.49 -15.97
C TYR A 280 29.36 -35.29 -15.11
N TYR A 281 28.32 -34.57 -15.52
CA TYR A 281 27.84 -33.38 -14.81
C TYR A 281 26.35 -33.48 -14.51
N VAL A 282 25.95 -32.93 -13.38
CA VAL A 282 24.54 -32.70 -13.03
C VAL A 282 24.29 -31.20 -13.03
N VAL A 283 23.42 -30.75 -13.92
CA VAL A 283 22.94 -29.37 -13.96
C VAL A 283 21.56 -29.35 -13.31
N ASN A 284 21.45 -28.66 -12.18
CA ASN A 284 20.20 -28.49 -11.46
C ASN A 284 19.52 -27.19 -11.91
N LEU A 285 18.41 -27.34 -12.64
CA LEU A 285 17.68 -26.21 -13.20
C LEU A 285 16.91 -25.40 -12.16
N LEU A 286 16.72 -25.90 -10.93
CA LEU A 286 16.00 -25.21 -9.86
C LEU A 286 16.92 -24.36 -8.97
N THR A 287 18.12 -24.88 -8.69
CA THR A 287 19.11 -24.18 -7.86
C THR A 287 20.12 -23.39 -8.70
N HIS A 288 20.08 -23.54 -10.03
CA HIS A 288 21.06 -23.00 -10.97
C HIS A 288 22.48 -23.34 -10.55
N THR A 289 22.73 -24.62 -10.27
CA THR A 289 24.06 -25.13 -9.95
C THR A 289 24.42 -26.23 -10.93
N ALA A 290 25.73 -26.39 -11.18
CA ALA A 290 26.25 -27.51 -11.93
C ALA A 290 27.39 -28.14 -11.13
N GLU A 291 27.38 -29.46 -11.00
CA GLU A 291 28.36 -30.23 -10.24
C GLU A 291 28.91 -31.38 -11.09
N ARG A 292 30.20 -31.68 -10.94
CA ARG A 292 30.84 -32.82 -11.62
C ARG A 292 30.75 -34.07 -10.73
N ILE A 293 30.15 -35.13 -11.27
CA ILE A 293 29.92 -36.41 -10.57
C ILE A 293 30.24 -37.55 -11.53
N ASP A 294 31.52 -37.92 -11.62
CA ASP A 294 31.98 -38.92 -12.60
C ASP A 294 31.43 -40.34 -12.35
N ASP A 295 31.04 -40.65 -11.12
CA ASP A 295 30.46 -41.95 -10.73
C ASP A 295 29.13 -42.26 -11.45
N LEU A 296 28.47 -41.25 -12.00
CA LEU A 296 27.27 -41.42 -12.83
C LEU A 296 27.54 -42.21 -14.11
N GLY A 297 28.79 -42.24 -14.58
CA GLY A 297 29.18 -42.99 -15.77
C GLY A 297 29.03 -44.50 -15.64
N GLN A 298 29.07 -45.03 -14.42
CA GLN A 298 28.91 -46.47 -14.18
C GLN A 298 27.45 -46.86 -14.05
N THR A 299 26.78 -46.39 -12.99
CA THR A 299 25.39 -46.72 -12.70
C THR A 299 24.76 -45.67 -11.81
N PHE A 300 23.49 -45.36 -12.06
CA PHE A 300 22.68 -44.56 -11.15
C PHE A 300 21.20 -44.88 -11.32
N ARG A 301 20.38 -44.42 -10.39
CA ARG A 301 18.92 -44.51 -10.44
C ARG A 301 18.28 -43.19 -10.10
N GLN A 302 17.15 -42.90 -10.72
CA GLN A 302 16.27 -41.84 -10.27
C GLN A 302 15.66 -42.22 -8.91
N LEU A 303 15.66 -41.25 -8.00
CA LEU A 303 14.90 -41.33 -6.77
C LEU A 303 13.40 -41.24 -7.08
N PRO A 304 12.52 -41.78 -6.20
CA PRO A 304 11.08 -41.73 -6.39
C PRO A 304 10.60 -40.29 -6.63
N ASP A 305 9.61 -40.15 -7.51
CA ASP A 305 8.95 -38.87 -7.83
C ASP A 305 9.90 -37.73 -8.25
N GLY A 306 11.07 -38.08 -8.82
CA GLY A 306 12.04 -37.10 -9.32
C GLY A 306 12.75 -36.31 -8.21
N GLN A 307 12.88 -36.89 -7.01
CA GLN A 307 13.52 -36.25 -5.86
C GLN A 307 15.05 -36.11 -5.97
N GLY A 308 15.65 -36.69 -7.01
CA GLY A 308 17.09 -36.67 -7.25
C GLY A 308 17.57 -37.94 -7.95
N ILE A 309 18.87 -38.20 -7.84
CA ILE A 309 19.51 -39.42 -8.36
C ILE A 309 20.40 -40.05 -7.29
N ILE A 310 20.51 -41.37 -7.30
CA ILE A 310 21.35 -42.15 -6.40
C ILE A 310 22.32 -43.02 -7.20
N PHE A 311 23.56 -43.07 -6.75
CA PHE A 311 24.68 -43.77 -7.38
C PHE A 311 25.51 -44.48 -6.30
N PRO A 312 26.41 -45.42 -6.63
CA PRO A 312 27.03 -46.31 -5.64
C PRO A 312 27.73 -45.60 -4.48
N SER A 313 28.36 -44.46 -4.76
CA SER A 313 29.09 -43.65 -3.78
C SER A 313 28.23 -42.56 -3.12
N GLY A 314 26.96 -42.35 -3.50
CA GLY A 314 26.21 -41.21 -2.98
C GLY A 314 24.86 -40.92 -3.60
N VAL A 315 24.33 -39.74 -3.27
CA VAL A 315 23.05 -39.23 -3.75
C VAL A 315 23.18 -37.75 -4.08
N TYR A 316 22.50 -37.33 -5.15
CA TYR A 316 22.31 -35.94 -5.50
C TYR A 316 20.82 -35.60 -5.44
N MET A 317 20.46 -34.71 -4.53
CA MET A 317 19.08 -34.33 -4.28
C MET A 317 18.63 -33.22 -5.23
N LYS A 318 17.34 -33.18 -5.55
CA LYS A 318 16.69 -32.10 -6.30
C LYS A 318 16.91 -30.71 -5.68
N THR A 319 17.10 -30.65 -4.35
CA THR A 319 17.44 -29.44 -3.61
C THR A 319 18.88 -28.96 -3.82
N GLY A 320 19.71 -29.70 -4.58
CA GLY A 320 21.13 -29.42 -4.79
C GLY A 320 22.06 -30.01 -3.72
N GLU A 321 21.53 -30.65 -2.67
CA GLU A 321 22.36 -31.33 -1.68
C GLU A 321 23.01 -32.57 -2.31
N ILE A 322 24.34 -32.62 -2.29
CA ILE A 322 25.12 -33.82 -2.62
C ILE A 322 25.61 -34.47 -1.33
N ARG A 323 25.40 -35.79 -1.22
CA ARG A 323 25.93 -36.58 -0.11
C ARG A 323 26.67 -37.78 -0.67
N THR A 324 28.00 -37.75 -0.53
CA THR A 324 28.89 -38.86 -0.89
C THR A 324 29.36 -39.61 0.34
N PHE A 325 29.67 -40.88 0.16
CA PHE A 325 30.15 -41.79 1.18
C PHE A 325 31.52 -42.34 0.76
N ASP A 326 32.39 -42.57 1.73
CA ASP A 326 33.71 -43.16 1.51
C ASP A 326 33.56 -44.67 1.28
N LEU A 327 33.30 -45.05 0.02
CA LEU A 327 33.02 -46.41 -0.42
C LEU A 327 33.88 -46.74 -1.66
N GLU A 328 34.32 -48.00 -1.75
CA GLU A 328 34.91 -48.54 -2.99
C GLU A 328 33.78 -48.78 -4.00
N ALA A 329 33.50 -47.76 -4.81
CA ALA A 329 32.38 -47.72 -5.75
C ALA A 329 32.74 -48.18 -7.18
N GLU A 330 34.00 -48.51 -7.43
CA GLU A 330 34.49 -48.90 -8.76
C GLU A 330 33.86 -50.24 -9.20
N ASP A 331 33.45 -50.32 -10.47
CA ASP A 331 32.80 -51.49 -11.09
C ASP A 331 31.50 -51.96 -10.40
N MET A 332 30.86 -51.10 -9.61
CA MET A 332 29.57 -51.39 -8.97
C MET A 332 28.43 -51.32 -9.99
N GLU A 333 27.57 -52.35 -10.00
CA GLU A 333 26.36 -52.39 -10.80
C GLU A 333 25.12 -52.39 -9.89
N LEU A 334 24.01 -51.80 -10.35
CA LEU A 334 22.75 -51.93 -9.63
C LEU A 334 22.25 -53.38 -9.67
N LEU A 335 22.18 -54.02 -8.50
CA LEU A 335 21.71 -55.40 -8.32
C LEU A 335 20.19 -55.47 -8.22
N GLU A 336 19.61 -54.64 -7.35
CA GLU A 336 18.16 -54.59 -7.12
C GLU A 336 17.71 -53.28 -6.45
N VAL A 337 16.42 -52.99 -6.56
CA VAL A 337 15.73 -51.89 -5.87
C VAL A 337 14.55 -52.48 -5.12
N VAL A 338 14.57 -52.41 -3.79
CA VAL A 338 13.50 -52.95 -2.95
C VAL A 338 12.70 -51.78 -2.37
N ARG A 339 11.40 -51.76 -2.63
CA ARG A 339 10.47 -50.75 -2.14
C ARG A 339 9.69 -51.33 -0.98
N SER A 340 9.56 -50.58 0.11
CA SER A 340 8.70 -50.99 1.21
C SER A 340 7.22 -50.90 0.81
N PRO A 341 6.36 -51.80 1.29
CA PRO A 341 4.91 -51.75 1.02
C PRO A 341 4.23 -50.48 1.58
N ASN A 342 4.83 -49.85 2.60
CA ASN A 342 4.34 -48.59 3.15
C ASN A 342 4.58 -47.38 2.21
N GLY A 343 5.42 -47.53 1.18
CA GLY A 343 5.76 -46.48 0.21
C GLY A 343 6.71 -45.39 0.72
N GLU A 344 7.20 -45.51 1.96
CA GLU A 344 8.06 -44.53 2.62
C GLU A 344 9.55 -44.77 2.37
N ASP A 345 9.97 -46.01 2.19
CA ASP A 345 11.37 -46.40 2.17
C ASP A 345 11.71 -47.19 0.90
N VAL A 346 12.86 -46.90 0.32
CA VAL A 346 13.41 -47.62 -0.84
C VAL A 346 14.87 -47.91 -0.54
N VAL A 347 15.32 -49.15 -0.71
CA VAL A 347 16.74 -49.48 -0.65
C VAL A 347 17.26 -49.82 -2.03
N TYR A 348 18.36 -49.15 -2.39
CA TYR A 348 19.10 -49.39 -3.61
C TYR A 348 20.31 -50.25 -3.29
N VAL A 349 20.46 -51.37 -3.99
CA VAL A 349 21.57 -52.29 -3.76
C VAL A 349 22.49 -52.26 -4.95
N PHE A 350 23.73 -51.82 -4.71
CA PHE A 350 24.82 -51.85 -5.67
C PHE A 350 25.75 -53.01 -5.35
N HIS A 351 26.24 -53.71 -6.36
CA HIS A 351 27.03 -54.93 -6.22
C HIS A 351 28.20 -54.96 -7.22
N GLU A 352 29.38 -55.29 -6.73
CA GLU A 352 30.58 -55.50 -7.54
C GLU A 352 30.86 -57.01 -7.65
N ARG A 353 30.97 -57.50 -8.90
CA ARG A 353 30.92 -58.94 -9.20
C ARG A 353 32.18 -59.71 -8.82
N ALA A 354 33.36 -59.09 -8.80
CA ALA A 354 34.62 -59.81 -8.64
C ALA A 354 34.97 -60.06 -7.16
N SER A 355 34.81 -59.04 -6.32
CA SER A 355 34.96 -59.12 -4.87
C SER A 355 33.73 -59.73 -4.20
N GLY A 356 32.53 -59.45 -4.72
CA GLY A 356 31.26 -59.83 -4.12
C GLY A 356 30.71 -58.80 -3.12
N VAL A 357 31.33 -57.62 -3.00
CA VAL A 357 30.87 -56.56 -2.11
C VAL A 357 29.57 -55.96 -2.64
N SER A 358 28.61 -55.80 -1.73
CA SER A 358 27.36 -55.08 -1.95
C SER A 358 27.24 -53.89 -1.01
N VAL A 359 26.69 -52.80 -1.50
CA VAL A 359 26.33 -51.60 -0.73
C VAL A 359 24.83 -51.39 -0.82
N LEU A 360 24.16 -51.38 0.33
CA LEU A 360 22.76 -51.03 0.45
C LEU A 360 22.66 -49.56 0.86
N LEU A 361 21.92 -48.78 0.07
CA LEU A 361 21.62 -47.37 0.33
C LEU A 361 20.11 -47.21 0.59
N PRO A 362 19.68 -47.20 1.88
CA PRO A 362 18.28 -46.99 2.22
C PRO A 362 17.94 -45.50 2.18
N TYR A 363 16.93 -45.18 1.38
CA TYR A 363 16.39 -43.85 1.13
C TYR A 363 14.98 -43.72 1.68
N ASN A 364 14.70 -42.66 2.42
CA ASN A 364 13.36 -42.33 2.92
C ASN A 364 12.73 -41.24 2.06
N VAL A 365 11.59 -41.50 1.45
CA VAL A 365 10.89 -40.63 0.49
C VAL A 365 10.33 -39.37 1.15
N VAL A 366 9.87 -39.44 2.40
CA VAL A 366 9.30 -38.29 3.12
C VAL A 366 10.39 -37.36 3.62
N ARG A 367 11.41 -37.90 4.29
CA ARG A 367 12.55 -37.13 4.78
C ARG A 367 13.45 -36.65 3.62
N GLN A 368 13.44 -37.38 2.51
CA GLN A 368 14.34 -37.24 1.36
C GLN A 368 15.80 -37.37 1.78
N GLU A 369 16.10 -38.41 2.55
CA GLU A 369 17.41 -38.62 3.14
C GLU A 369 17.87 -40.06 2.90
N VAL A 370 19.14 -40.20 2.54
CA VAL A 370 19.84 -41.49 2.57
C VAL A 370 20.43 -41.69 3.96
N THR A 371 20.12 -42.84 4.56
CA THR A 371 20.70 -43.30 5.83
C THR A 371 22.10 -43.88 5.62
N ALA A 372 22.85 -44.14 6.70
CA ALA A 372 24.20 -44.67 6.59
C ALA A 372 24.26 -45.94 5.71
N PRO A 373 25.16 -46.00 4.71
CA PRO A 373 25.29 -47.17 3.84
C PRO A 373 25.60 -48.44 4.63
N ILE A 374 25.02 -49.56 4.19
CA ILE A 374 25.34 -50.88 4.74
C ILE A 374 26.17 -51.64 3.72
N SER A 375 27.48 -51.70 3.97
CA SER A 375 28.39 -52.57 3.21
C SER A 375 28.35 -53.99 3.75
N CYS A 376 28.17 -54.95 2.85
CA CYS A 376 28.11 -56.38 3.13
C CYS A 376 28.65 -57.19 1.93
N HIS A 377 28.78 -58.51 2.08
CA HIS A 377 29.13 -59.41 0.97
C HIS A 377 27.92 -60.25 0.52
N GLY A 378 26.80 -60.13 1.23
CA GLY A 378 25.51 -60.65 0.80
C GLY A 378 24.42 -60.24 1.78
N HIS A 379 23.21 -60.13 1.26
CA HIS A 379 22.04 -59.68 1.98
C HIS A 379 20.79 -60.44 1.53
N THR A 380 19.81 -60.55 2.42
CA THR A 380 18.50 -61.08 2.05
C THR A 380 17.40 -60.52 2.93
N PHE A 381 16.19 -60.41 2.37
CA PHE A 381 14.98 -59.99 3.07
C PHE A 381 14.04 -61.18 3.31
N PHE A 382 13.53 -61.31 4.52
CA PHE A 382 12.44 -62.22 4.88
C PHE A 382 11.08 -61.55 4.68
N PRO A 383 9.99 -62.33 4.50
CA PRO A 383 8.65 -61.77 4.26
C PRO A 383 8.16 -60.80 5.36
N ASP A 384 8.64 -60.95 6.59
CA ASP A 384 8.27 -60.12 7.74
C ASP A 384 9.03 -58.78 7.83
N GLY A 385 9.93 -58.50 6.89
CA GLY A 385 10.77 -57.30 6.89
C GLY A 385 12.09 -57.45 7.64
N THR A 386 12.41 -58.65 8.13
CA THR A 386 13.74 -58.92 8.67
C THR A 386 14.76 -58.97 7.54
N MET A 387 15.84 -58.21 7.66
CA MET A 387 16.97 -58.25 6.74
C MET A 387 18.17 -58.90 7.43
N VAL A 388 18.81 -59.81 6.72
CA VAL A 388 20.04 -60.45 7.16
C VAL A 388 21.16 -60.02 6.24
N VAL A 389 22.28 -59.57 6.82
CA VAL A 389 23.50 -59.20 6.08
C VAL A 389 24.71 -59.87 6.72
N PHE A 390 25.66 -60.31 5.93
CA PHE A 390 26.94 -60.79 6.45
C PHE A 390 28.11 -59.99 5.88
N ARG A 391 29.21 -59.98 6.62
CA ARG A 391 30.45 -59.33 6.22
C ARG A 391 31.54 -60.39 6.14
N GLU A 392 32.25 -60.44 5.02
CA GLU A 392 33.41 -61.31 4.88
C GLU A 392 34.55 -60.80 5.78
N ASP A 393 35.23 -61.73 6.44
CA ASP A 393 36.55 -61.49 7.03
C ASP A 393 37.61 -62.07 6.08
N ALA A 394 38.73 -61.38 5.89
CA ALA A 394 39.76 -61.74 4.90
C ALA A 394 40.42 -63.12 5.10
N GLU A 395 40.23 -63.78 6.25
CA GLU A 395 40.76 -65.11 6.55
C GLU A 395 39.66 -66.18 6.61
N PRO A 396 39.83 -67.35 5.95
CA PRO A 396 38.85 -68.44 6.01
C PRO A 396 38.56 -68.93 7.43
N SER A 397 37.29 -68.84 7.86
CA SER A 397 36.82 -69.15 9.21
C SER A 397 35.73 -70.25 9.22
N ARG A 398 35.43 -70.80 10.40
CA ARG A 398 34.26 -71.68 10.63
C ARG A 398 33.06 -70.95 11.22
N ILE A 399 33.27 -69.77 11.78
CA ILE A 399 32.25 -68.98 12.44
C ILE A 399 32.16 -67.66 11.70
N HIS A 400 30.97 -67.38 11.16
CA HIS A 400 30.70 -66.24 10.29
C HIS A 400 29.71 -65.31 11.01
N PRO A 401 30.11 -64.07 11.34
CA PRO A 401 29.21 -63.11 11.97
C PRO A 401 28.17 -62.62 10.95
N ILE A 402 26.91 -62.65 11.35
CA ILE A 402 25.77 -62.21 10.54
C ILE A 402 24.98 -61.18 11.34
N GLN A 403 24.66 -60.05 10.74
CA GLN A 403 23.84 -59.01 11.36
C GLN A 403 22.38 -59.19 10.96
N VAL A 404 21.49 -59.08 11.94
CA VAL A 404 20.04 -59.19 11.76
C VAL A 404 19.41 -57.82 12.03
N TRP A 405 18.66 -57.32 11.06
CA TRP A 405 18.04 -56.00 11.08
C TRP A 405 16.52 -56.12 10.98
N ALA A 406 15.79 -55.35 11.77
CA ALA A 406 14.39 -55.05 11.49
C ALA A 406 14.34 -53.92 10.46
N THR A 407 13.59 -54.10 9.37
CA THR A 407 13.53 -53.15 8.27
C THR A 407 12.09 -52.95 7.78
N PRO A 408 11.78 -51.84 7.09
CA PRO A 408 10.47 -51.64 6.47
C PRO A 408 10.22 -52.49 5.21
N PHE A 409 11.20 -53.29 4.76
CA PHE A 409 11.16 -54.04 3.50
C PHE A 409 10.52 -55.42 3.65
N SER A 410 9.27 -55.48 4.10
CA SER A 410 8.45 -56.70 4.18
C SER A 410 7.77 -57.02 2.84
N SER A 411 7.18 -58.20 2.72
CA SER A 411 6.35 -58.53 1.56
C SER A 411 4.99 -57.82 1.62
N ASP A 412 4.41 -57.52 0.45
CA ASP A 412 3.08 -56.92 0.34
C ASP A 412 2.02 -57.76 1.09
N GLU A 413 2.09 -59.09 0.96
CA GLU A 413 1.18 -60.02 1.64
C GLU A 413 1.28 -59.93 3.17
N TRP A 414 2.49 -59.81 3.71
CA TRP A 414 2.71 -59.68 5.15
C TRP A 414 2.24 -58.32 5.67
N TYR A 415 2.54 -57.25 4.93
CA TYR A 415 2.09 -55.89 5.26
C TYR A 415 0.57 -55.78 5.23
N GLU A 416 -0.09 -56.44 4.27
CA GLU A 416 -1.55 -56.47 4.19
C GLU A 416 -2.20 -57.19 5.36
N ALA A 417 -1.59 -58.27 5.84
CA ALA A 417 -2.08 -59.08 6.95
C ALA A 417 -1.93 -58.43 8.34
N GLN A 418 -1.17 -57.33 8.47
CA GLN A 418 -0.97 -56.66 9.76
C GLN A 418 -2.25 -55.97 10.26
N PRO A 419 -2.55 -56.04 11.59
CA PRO A 419 -3.70 -55.35 12.16
C PRO A 419 -3.52 -53.83 12.06
N ARG A 420 -4.44 -53.16 11.34
CA ARG A 420 -4.45 -51.70 11.14
C ARG A 420 -5.72 -51.06 11.72
N GLN A 421 -5.59 -49.84 12.24
CA GLN A 421 -6.74 -49.05 12.66
C GLN A 421 -7.38 -48.39 11.43
N THR A 422 -8.69 -48.56 11.26
CA THR A 422 -9.42 -47.89 10.18
C THR A 422 -9.44 -46.39 10.43
N SER A 423 -9.03 -45.61 9.42
CA SER A 423 -8.90 -44.15 9.49
C SER A 423 -9.45 -43.51 8.22
N GLU A 424 -9.84 -42.24 8.31
CA GLU A 424 -10.29 -41.45 7.14
C GLU A 424 -9.18 -41.32 6.08
N LEU A 425 -7.90 -41.40 6.50
CA LEU A 425 -6.72 -41.40 5.64
C LEU A 425 -6.62 -42.63 4.72
N ASP A 426 -7.31 -43.74 5.03
CA ASP A 426 -7.33 -44.95 4.19
C ASP A 426 -7.92 -44.68 2.80
N ARG A 427 -8.78 -43.66 2.67
CA ARG A 427 -9.37 -43.24 1.39
C ARG A 427 -8.34 -42.73 0.39
N ILE A 428 -7.26 -42.10 0.87
CA ILE A 428 -6.17 -41.56 0.04
C ILE A 428 -5.09 -42.63 -0.17
N GLY A 429 -4.81 -43.41 0.88
CA GLY A 429 -3.77 -44.44 0.89
C GLY A 429 -2.39 -43.89 1.28
N ASN A 430 -1.62 -44.67 2.04
CA ASN A 430 -0.34 -44.24 2.62
C ASN A 430 0.67 -43.77 1.57
N ALA A 431 0.82 -44.50 0.46
CA ALA A 431 1.78 -44.15 -0.59
C ALA A 431 1.46 -42.80 -1.25
N ALA A 432 0.18 -42.48 -1.47
CA ALA A 432 -0.21 -41.18 -2.01
C ALA A 432 0.02 -40.05 -0.99
N LEU A 433 -0.25 -40.29 0.30
CA LEU A 433 0.04 -39.34 1.39
C LEU A 433 1.54 -39.07 1.53
N VAL A 434 2.38 -40.11 1.47
CA VAL A 434 3.85 -39.99 1.50
C VAL A 434 4.33 -39.06 0.38
N ARG A 435 3.87 -39.27 -0.85
CA ARG A 435 4.23 -38.41 -2.00
C ARG A 435 3.80 -36.96 -1.78
N GLY A 436 2.55 -36.72 -1.40
CA GLY A 436 2.06 -35.36 -1.19
C GLY A 436 2.76 -34.63 -0.04
N ILE A 437 3.08 -35.33 1.05
CA ILE A 437 3.84 -34.74 2.17
C ILE A 437 5.27 -34.40 1.72
N ALA A 438 5.92 -35.30 0.98
CA ALA A 438 7.27 -35.08 0.48
C ALA A 438 7.34 -33.89 -0.48
N ASP A 439 6.38 -33.76 -1.42
CA ASP A 439 6.30 -32.63 -2.34
C ASP A 439 6.04 -31.30 -1.61
N ALA A 440 5.16 -31.31 -0.60
CA ALA A 440 4.87 -30.14 0.22
C ALA A 440 6.11 -29.65 0.99
N LEU A 441 6.91 -30.57 1.55
CA LEU A 441 8.16 -30.24 2.24
C LEU A 441 9.29 -29.85 1.26
N ALA A 442 9.28 -30.38 0.04
CA ALA A 442 10.25 -29.98 -0.98
C ALA A 442 10.07 -28.52 -1.43
N LEU A 443 8.83 -28.03 -1.50
CA LEU A 443 8.54 -26.63 -1.84
C LEU A 443 9.18 -25.64 -0.87
N THR A 444 9.26 -25.98 0.41
CA THR A 444 9.78 -25.09 1.44
C THR A 444 11.30 -25.08 1.45
N ARG A 445 11.94 -26.21 1.15
CA ARG A 445 13.40 -26.32 0.97
C ARG A 445 13.92 -25.52 -0.22
N LEU A 446 13.15 -25.39 -1.30
CA LEU A 446 13.53 -24.55 -2.45
C LEU A 446 13.72 -23.06 -2.09
N MET A 447 13.14 -22.61 -0.98
CA MET A 447 13.30 -21.26 -0.48
C MET A 447 14.50 -21.10 0.47
N GLU A 448 15.05 -22.21 0.97
CA GLU A 448 16.15 -22.24 1.92
C GLU A 448 17.48 -22.46 1.17
N GLY A 449 18.36 -21.46 1.16
CA GLY A 449 19.75 -21.62 0.71
C GLY A 449 20.06 -21.26 -0.76
N VAL A 450 19.11 -20.70 -1.51
CA VAL A 450 19.33 -20.22 -2.89
C VAL A 450 19.37 -18.69 -2.94
N GLU A 451 20.30 -18.12 -3.70
CA GLU A 451 20.31 -16.67 -3.93
C GLU A 451 19.05 -16.22 -4.69
N PRO A 452 18.37 -15.14 -4.23
CA PRO A 452 17.17 -14.65 -4.89
C PRO A 452 17.42 -14.27 -6.34
N SER A 453 16.66 -14.87 -7.25
CA SER A 453 16.63 -14.48 -8.66
C SER A 453 15.22 -14.64 -9.21
N THR A 454 14.91 -13.93 -10.30
CA THR A 454 13.63 -14.05 -11.00
C THR A 454 13.34 -15.50 -11.39
N ALA A 455 14.37 -16.22 -11.86
CA ALA A 455 14.21 -17.61 -12.28
C ALA A 455 13.93 -18.56 -11.09
N VAL A 456 14.56 -18.35 -9.92
CA VAL A 456 14.26 -19.13 -8.70
C VAL A 456 12.80 -18.94 -8.26
N TYR A 457 12.29 -17.70 -8.30
CA TYR A 457 10.88 -17.45 -7.96
C TYR A 457 9.92 -18.03 -9.01
N ALA A 458 10.27 -17.99 -10.30
CA ALA A 458 9.47 -18.61 -11.35
C ALA A 458 9.40 -20.14 -11.19
N ASP A 459 10.52 -20.77 -10.81
CA ASP A 459 10.57 -22.21 -10.53
C ASP A 459 9.79 -22.58 -9.26
N LEU A 460 9.76 -21.70 -8.26
CA LEU A 460 8.90 -21.86 -7.08
C LEU A 460 7.41 -21.80 -7.45
N VAL A 461 7.01 -20.87 -8.32
CA VAL A 461 5.64 -20.76 -8.86
C VAL A 461 5.26 -22.05 -9.61
N ALA A 462 6.15 -22.52 -10.49
CA ALA A 462 5.92 -23.73 -11.27
C ALA A 462 5.81 -24.98 -10.37
N SER A 463 6.67 -25.09 -9.35
CA SER A 463 6.65 -26.21 -8.40
C SER A 463 5.38 -26.20 -7.54
N ALA A 464 4.96 -25.02 -7.05
CA ALA A 464 3.71 -24.89 -6.29
C ALA A 464 2.48 -25.24 -7.15
N GLY A 465 2.51 -24.90 -8.45
CA GLY A 465 1.51 -25.33 -9.43
C GLY A 465 1.45 -26.85 -9.55
N ARG A 466 2.60 -27.52 -9.77
CA ARG A 466 2.68 -28.99 -9.89
C ARG A 466 2.13 -29.71 -8.65
N PHE A 467 2.43 -29.21 -7.44
CA PHE A 467 1.90 -29.76 -6.20
C PHE A 467 0.37 -29.69 -6.13
N LEU A 468 -0.21 -28.53 -6.45
CA LEU A 468 -1.66 -28.30 -6.42
C LEU A 468 -2.40 -29.16 -7.45
N ASP A 469 -1.81 -29.36 -8.62
CA ASP A 469 -2.41 -30.15 -9.71
C ASP A 469 -2.24 -31.67 -9.49
N GLY A 470 -1.11 -32.10 -8.93
CA GLY A 470 -0.78 -33.52 -8.71
C GLY A 470 -1.53 -34.16 -7.54
N HIS A 471 -1.86 -33.37 -6.50
CA HIS A 471 -2.50 -33.86 -5.28
C HIS A 471 -3.88 -33.26 -5.08
N HIS A 472 -4.87 -33.76 -5.83
CA HIS A 472 -6.26 -33.25 -5.79
C HIS A 472 -6.93 -33.30 -4.39
N TRP A 473 -6.43 -34.16 -3.50
CA TRP A 473 -6.88 -34.28 -2.11
C TRP A 473 -6.24 -33.26 -1.16
N SER A 474 -5.23 -32.50 -1.61
CA SER A 474 -4.48 -31.55 -0.77
C SER A 474 -5.34 -30.45 -0.14
N ALA A 475 -6.51 -30.15 -0.73
CA ALA A 475 -7.46 -29.17 -0.23
C ALA A 475 -8.48 -29.74 0.77
N ASP A 476 -8.47 -31.04 1.04
CA ASP A 476 -9.45 -31.67 1.93
C ASP A 476 -9.17 -31.25 3.39
N PRO A 477 -10.17 -30.81 4.18
CA PRO A 477 -9.95 -30.41 5.56
C PRO A 477 -9.37 -31.53 6.43
N GLU A 478 -9.67 -32.79 6.09
CA GLU A 478 -9.14 -33.98 6.76
C GLU A 478 -7.61 -34.10 6.69
N VAL A 479 -6.95 -33.45 5.70
CA VAL A 479 -5.48 -33.42 5.56
C VAL A 479 -4.88 -32.07 5.99
N ASN A 480 -5.62 -31.28 6.75
CA ASN A 480 -5.26 -29.92 7.19
C ASN A 480 -5.14 -28.89 6.05
N ASP A 481 -5.77 -29.09 4.89
CA ASP A 481 -5.73 -28.17 3.73
C ASP A 481 -4.31 -27.67 3.41
N LEU A 482 -3.49 -28.55 2.86
CA LEU A 482 -2.15 -28.19 2.37
C LEU A 482 -2.20 -27.28 1.12
N ALA A 483 -3.32 -27.28 0.40
CA ALA A 483 -3.49 -26.49 -0.81
C ALA A 483 -3.51 -24.98 -0.52
N GLU A 484 -4.10 -24.55 0.59
CA GLU A 484 -4.14 -23.13 0.98
C GLU A 484 -2.75 -22.48 1.06
N PRO A 485 -1.80 -22.94 1.89
CA PRO A 485 -0.48 -22.32 1.96
C PRO A 485 0.33 -22.49 0.67
N ALA A 486 0.16 -23.58 -0.09
CA ALA A 486 0.81 -23.75 -1.40
C ALA A 486 0.31 -22.73 -2.44
N ARG A 487 -1.00 -22.41 -2.46
CA ARG A 487 -1.53 -21.31 -3.29
C ARG A 487 -0.97 -19.96 -2.86
N ASN A 488 -0.83 -19.72 -1.55
CA ASN A 488 -0.24 -18.50 -1.03
C ASN A 488 1.23 -18.35 -1.44
N ILE A 489 2.03 -19.43 -1.39
CA ILE A 489 3.40 -19.44 -1.90
C ILE A 489 3.41 -19.03 -3.39
N ARG A 490 2.54 -19.62 -4.22
CA ARG A 490 2.46 -19.30 -5.64
C ARG A 490 2.15 -17.83 -5.89
N VAL A 491 1.08 -17.31 -5.27
CA VAL A 491 0.65 -15.90 -5.46
C VAL A 491 1.68 -14.91 -4.94
N VAL A 492 2.30 -15.18 -3.79
CA VAL A 492 3.32 -14.29 -3.23
C VAL A 492 4.60 -14.34 -4.07
N ALA A 493 5.01 -15.50 -4.57
CA ALA A 493 6.18 -15.62 -5.44
C ALA A 493 5.99 -14.84 -6.76
N GLU A 494 4.81 -14.88 -7.37
CA GLU A 494 4.47 -14.03 -8.54
C GLU A 494 4.63 -12.53 -8.22
N GLN A 495 4.17 -12.08 -7.04
CA GLN A 495 4.35 -10.69 -6.61
C GLN A 495 5.80 -10.32 -6.33
N VAL A 496 6.59 -11.26 -5.79
CA VAL A 496 8.02 -11.07 -5.54
C VAL A 496 8.78 -10.91 -6.85
N ILE A 497 8.42 -11.65 -7.91
CA ILE A 497 9.00 -11.49 -9.25
C ILE A 497 8.83 -10.04 -9.74
N ASP A 498 7.59 -9.54 -9.76
CA ASP A 498 7.28 -8.20 -10.24
C ASP A 498 8.03 -7.09 -9.46
N GLU A 499 8.19 -7.26 -8.15
CA GLU A 499 8.90 -6.31 -7.29
C GLU A 499 10.42 -6.41 -7.47
N PHE A 500 10.95 -7.62 -7.61
CA PHE A 500 12.37 -7.86 -7.82
C PHE A 500 12.85 -7.30 -9.17
N GLU A 501 12.04 -7.46 -10.23
CA GLU A 501 12.32 -6.84 -11.54
C GLU A 501 12.33 -5.30 -11.46
N ARG A 502 11.40 -4.70 -10.73
CA ARG A 502 11.39 -3.24 -10.50
C ARG A 502 12.60 -2.76 -9.71
N MET A 503 13.00 -3.51 -8.69
CA MET A 503 14.21 -3.21 -7.90
C MET A 503 15.47 -3.26 -8.78
N LEU A 504 15.63 -4.31 -9.60
CA LEU A 504 16.75 -4.44 -10.53
C LEU A 504 16.77 -3.31 -11.56
N ALA A 505 15.61 -2.88 -12.09
CA ALA A 505 15.54 -1.77 -13.03
C ALA A 505 16.05 -0.45 -12.42
N VAL A 506 15.74 -0.18 -11.15
CA VAL A 506 16.23 1.01 -10.43
C VAL A 506 17.74 0.91 -10.19
N GLN A 507 18.25 -0.26 -9.78
CA GLN A 507 19.68 -0.48 -9.58
C GLN A 507 20.48 -0.33 -10.88
N ASN A 508 20.01 -0.91 -11.99
CA ASN A 508 20.65 -0.77 -13.30
C ASN A 508 20.66 0.69 -13.76
N ALA A 509 19.55 1.41 -13.62
CA ALA A 509 19.49 2.82 -13.97
C ALA A 509 20.39 3.71 -13.10
N ALA A 510 20.70 3.31 -11.87
CA ALA A 510 21.67 3.99 -11.02
C ALA A 510 23.11 3.69 -11.47
N SER A 511 23.43 2.42 -11.75
CA SER A 511 24.72 1.99 -12.29
C SER A 511 25.05 2.66 -13.63
N ASP A 512 24.09 2.71 -14.55
CA ASP A 512 24.26 3.35 -15.86
C ASP A 512 24.59 4.84 -15.71
N ALA A 513 23.90 5.54 -14.81
CA ALA A 513 24.14 6.96 -14.56
C ALA A 513 25.51 7.22 -13.91
N LEU A 514 25.98 6.33 -13.04
CA LEU A 514 27.34 6.37 -12.51
C LEU A 514 28.39 6.17 -13.60
N SER A 515 28.19 5.20 -14.49
CA SER A 515 29.11 4.93 -15.60
C SER A 515 29.18 6.11 -16.59
N GLU A 516 28.04 6.75 -16.86
CA GLU A 516 27.98 7.96 -17.71
C GLU A 516 28.74 9.14 -17.07
N ALA A 517 28.57 9.36 -15.76
CA ALA A 517 29.29 10.39 -15.02
C ALA A 517 30.81 10.13 -14.99
N GLU A 518 31.23 8.88 -14.75
CA GLU A 518 32.65 8.48 -14.84
C GLU A 518 33.24 8.74 -16.22
N SER A 519 32.49 8.47 -17.29
CA SER A 519 32.91 8.72 -18.68
C SER A 519 33.04 10.21 -18.98
N SER A 520 32.11 11.05 -18.51
CA SER A 520 32.16 12.51 -18.67
C SER A 520 33.37 13.11 -17.95
N LEU A 521 33.52 12.78 -16.66
CA LEU A 521 34.64 13.22 -15.84
C LEU A 521 35.98 12.79 -16.46
N GLY A 522 36.07 11.53 -16.91
CA GLY A 522 37.25 10.99 -17.57
C GLY A 522 37.66 11.82 -18.78
N LYS A 523 36.71 12.19 -19.65
CA LYS A 523 36.97 13.06 -20.82
C LYS A 523 37.45 14.45 -20.40
N THR A 524 36.76 15.09 -19.45
CA THR A 524 37.12 16.44 -18.99
C THR A 524 38.54 16.48 -18.41
N LEU A 525 38.92 15.49 -17.61
CA LEU A 525 40.27 15.36 -17.07
C LEU A 525 41.32 14.99 -18.13
N GLU A 526 40.96 14.13 -19.09
CA GLU A 526 41.85 13.75 -20.19
C GLU A 526 42.14 14.92 -21.13
N ASP A 527 41.14 15.72 -21.48
CA ASP A 527 41.29 16.93 -22.31
C ASP A 527 42.22 17.96 -21.65
N LEU A 528 42.04 18.21 -20.35
CA LEU A 528 42.93 19.09 -19.57
C LEU A 528 44.38 18.57 -19.49
N ARG A 529 44.56 17.24 -19.53
CA ARG A 529 45.88 16.61 -19.53
C ARG A 529 46.54 16.60 -20.91
N LEU A 530 45.77 16.42 -21.99
CA LEU A 530 46.26 16.42 -23.37
C LEU A 530 46.54 17.84 -23.89
N SER A 531 45.73 18.82 -23.48
CA SER A 531 45.87 20.24 -23.82
C SER A 531 45.96 21.12 -22.57
N PRO A 532 47.09 21.08 -21.83
CA PRO A 532 47.24 21.83 -20.59
C PRO A 532 47.14 23.35 -20.84
N PRO A 533 46.43 24.10 -19.98
CA PRO A 533 46.26 25.54 -20.15
C PRO A 533 47.60 26.29 -20.15
N ARG A 534 47.66 27.37 -20.96
CA ARG A 534 48.89 28.19 -21.11
C ARG A 534 48.67 29.69 -20.98
N THR A 535 47.42 30.14 -20.98
CA THR A 535 47.04 31.54 -20.79
C THR A 535 46.18 31.65 -19.54
N THR A 536 46.13 32.86 -18.99
CA THR A 536 45.29 33.19 -17.83
C THR A 536 43.83 32.80 -18.05
N GLU A 537 43.25 33.03 -19.24
CA GLU A 537 41.86 32.64 -19.52
C GLU A 537 41.66 31.12 -19.58
N ALA A 538 42.58 30.39 -20.22
CA ALA A 538 42.46 28.93 -20.34
C ALA A 538 42.55 28.20 -18.99
N PHE A 539 43.30 28.75 -18.02
CA PHE A 539 43.35 28.21 -16.66
C PHE A 539 42.01 28.40 -15.93
N ILE A 540 41.32 29.53 -16.17
CA ILE A 540 40.01 29.83 -15.56
C ILE A 540 38.93 28.92 -16.12
N ASP A 541 38.88 28.74 -17.45
CA ASP A 541 37.91 27.86 -18.11
C ASP A 541 38.08 26.39 -17.66
N GLY A 542 39.33 25.95 -17.46
CA GLY A 542 39.64 24.61 -16.95
C GLY A 542 39.13 24.40 -15.51
N LEU A 543 39.35 25.37 -14.61
CA LEU A 543 38.84 25.31 -13.23
C LEU A 543 37.31 25.31 -13.19
N ALA A 544 36.64 26.09 -14.04
CA ALA A 544 35.18 26.11 -14.13
C ALA A 544 34.59 24.78 -14.64
N SER A 545 35.27 24.13 -15.59
CA SER A 545 34.85 22.84 -16.15
C SER A 545 34.91 21.71 -15.11
N VAL A 546 36.03 21.63 -14.36
CA VAL A 546 36.18 20.63 -13.27
C VAL A 546 35.16 20.87 -12.15
N ARG A 547 34.89 22.14 -11.80
CA ARG A 547 33.88 22.50 -10.79
C ARG A 547 32.45 22.15 -11.21
N THR A 548 32.16 22.12 -12.51
CA THR A 548 30.87 21.67 -13.04
C THR A 548 30.70 20.15 -12.85
N GLU A 549 31.74 19.37 -13.11
CA GLU A 549 31.73 17.92 -12.88
C GLU A 549 31.57 17.57 -11.39
N ILE A 550 32.23 18.31 -10.49
CA ILE A 550 32.03 18.16 -9.03
C ILE A 550 30.55 18.38 -8.65
N GLY A 551 29.90 19.41 -9.22
CA GLY A 551 28.48 19.66 -8.99
C GLY A 551 27.56 18.54 -9.51
N HIS A 552 27.91 17.94 -10.66
CA HIS A 552 27.19 16.81 -11.22
C HIS A 552 27.32 15.56 -10.33
N LEU A 553 28.52 15.25 -9.84
CA LEU A 553 28.77 14.15 -8.91
C LEU A 553 28.00 14.31 -7.59
N HIS A 554 27.93 15.53 -7.03
CA HIS A 554 27.10 15.81 -5.85
C HIS A 554 25.60 15.61 -6.11
N THR A 555 25.12 15.93 -7.32
CA THR A 555 23.73 15.67 -7.70
C THR A 555 23.48 14.17 -7.84
N LEU A 556 24.44 13.42 -8.38
CA LEU A 556 24.36 11.98 -8.55
C LEU A 556 24.36 11.24 -7.21
N ARG A 557 25.10 11.77 -6.23
CA ARG A 557 25.14 11.27 -4.84
C ARG A 557 23.77 11.21 -4.16
N ASP A 558 22.84 12.09 -4.53
CA ASP A 558 21.49 12.13 -3.98
C ASP A 558 20.50 11.19 -4.72
N ARG A 559 20.97 10.46 -5.76
CA ARG A 559 20.15 9.51 -6.52
C ARG A 559 19.99 8.19 -5.76
N ARG A 560 18.77 7.65 -5.78
CA ARG A 560 18.44 6.39 -5.11
C ARG A 560 19.19 5.19 -5.70
N GLU A 561 19.62 4.26 -4.84
CA GLU A 561 20.39 3.04 -5.19
C GLU A 561 21.74 3.31 -5.90
N ILE A 562 22.26 4.54 -5.86
CA ILE A 562 23.60 4.89 -6.38
C ILE A 562 24.68 4.34 -5.44
N ASP A 563 25.84 3.93 -5.98
CA ASP A 563 27.01 3.61 -5.17
C ASP A 563 27.63 4.89 -4.61
N VAL A 564 27.16 5.30 -3.44
CA VAL A 564 27.61 6.53 -2.75
C VAL A 564 29.11 6.47 -2.45
N ALA A 565 29.65 5.30 -2.09
CA ALA A 565 31.07 5.17 -1.79
C ALA A 565 31.90 5.45 -3.05
N ARG A 566 31.49 4.92 -4.20
CA ARG A 566 32.14 5.19 -5.47
C ARG A 566 32.01 6.64 -5.91
N VAL A 567 30.85 7.26 -5.73
CA VAL A 567 30.66 8.69 -6.03
C VAL A 567 31.54 9.56 -5.13
N ASP A 568 31.64 9.25 -3.83
CA ASP A 568 32.50 9.97 -2.90
C ASP A 568 33.99 9.84 -3.28
N GLU A 569 34.45 8.65 -3.72
CA GLU A 569 35.80 8.47 -4.28
C GLU A 569 36.04 9.35 -5.52
N LEU A 570 35.06 9.43 -6.43
CA LEU A 570 35.15 10.25 -7.63
C LEU A 570 35.23 11.75 -7.27
N ILE A 571 34.41 12.21 -6.32
CA ILE A 571 34.46 13.58 -5.80
C ILE A 571 35.86 13.87 -5.24
N GLU A 572 36.38 13.01 -4.37
CA GLU A 572 37.71 13.20 -3.77
C GLU A 572 38.82 13.25 -4.84
N SER A 573 38.77 12.37 -5.84
CA SER A 573 39.74 12.37 -6.94
C SER A 573 39.65 13.62 -7.82
N THR A 574 38.44 14.15 -8.01
CA THR A 574 38.18 15.34 -8.82
C THR A 574 38.61 16.61 -8.08
N ASP A 575 38.39 16.66 -6.76
CA ASP A 575 38.88 17.73 -5.89
C ASP A 575 40.43 17.78 -5.91
N GLN A 576 41.10 16.64 -5.85
CA GLN A 576 42.56 16.59 -5.98
C GLN A 576 43.05 17.09 -7.36
N ALA A 577 42.34 16.76 -8.43
CA ALA A 577 42.64 17.26 -9.77
C ALA A 577 42.41 18.77 -9.89
N TYR A 578 41.33 19.28 -9.28
CA TYR A 578 41.03 20.70 -9.15
C TYR A 578 42.15 21.44 -8.41
N ASP A 579 42.59 20.91 -7.26
CA ASP A 579 43.66 21.49 -6.45
C ASP A 579 44.99 21.54 -7.21
N SER A 580 45.34 20.48 -7.94
CA SER A 580 46.54 20.46 -8.77
C SER A 580 46.47 21.47 -9.93
N LEU A 581 45.30 21.62 -10.57
CA LEU A 581 45.08 22.59 -11.62
C LEU A 581 45.16 24.02 -11.06
N ALA A 582 44.58 24.25 -9.89
CA ALA A 582 44.63 25.52 -9.18
C ALA A 582 46.08 25.87 -8.83
N GLN A 583 46.86 24.96 -8.26
CA GLN A 583 48.26 25.23 -7.91
C GLN A 583 49.12 25.59 -9.14
N THR A 584 48.84 24.96 -10.29
CA THR A 584 49.50 25.27 -11.57
C THR A 584 49.07 26.64 -12.10
N ALA A 585 47.78 26.97 -12.00
CA ALA A 585 47.24 28.30 -12.34
C ALA A 585 47.88 29.38 -11.45
N ALA A 586 48.06 29.12 -10.16
CA ALA A 586 48.73 30.03 -9.22
C ALA A 586 50.17 30.32 -9.63
N ALA A 587 50.92 29.28 -10.03
CA ALA A 587 52.29 29.42 -10.49
C ALA A 587 52.37 30.21 -11.82
N HIS A 588 51.41 30.02 -12.73
CA HIS A 588 51.32 30.79 -13.97
C HIS A 588 51.01 32.27 -13.70
N LEU A 589 50.01 32.56 -12.86
CA LEU A 589 49.63 33.91 -12.46
C LEU A 589 50.77 34.67 -11.75
N ALA A 590 51.67 33.96 -11.08
CA ALA A 590 52.82 34.54 -10.41
C ALA A 590 54.02 34.85 -11.34
N SER A 591 53.97 34.42 -12.60
CA SER A 591 55.07 34.61 -13.55
C SER A 591 55.15 36.05 -14.09
N GLU A 592 56.37 36.55 -14.32
CA GLU A 592 56.56 37.84 -14.98
C GLU A 592 55.94 37.82 -16.39
N GLY A 593 54.97 38.72 -16.63
CA GLY A 593 54.29 38.86 -17.91
C GLY A 593 52.92 38.20 -18.01
N ALA A 594 52.45 37.47 -16.98
CA ALA A 594 51.11 36.87 -16.95
C ALA A 594 49.97 37.89 -17.14
N PHE A 595 50.19 39.12 -16.67
CA PHE A 595 49.25 40.25 -16.81
C PHE A 595 49.65 41.27 -17.88
N GLY A 596 50.74 41.03 -18.62
CA GLY A 596 51.21 41.93 -19.69
C GLY A 596 50.12 42.30 -20.72
N PRO A 597 49.32 41.34 -21.21
CA PRO A 597 48.22 41.64 -22.12
C PRO A 597 47.16 42.61 -21.56
N TYR A 598 46.94 42.61 -20.24
CA TYR A 598 46.02 43.53 -19.58
C TYR A 598 46.59 44.95 -19.49
N HIS A 599 47.88 45.09 -19.16
CA HIS A 599 48.57 46.39 -19.14
C HIS A 599 48.61 47.05 -20.53
N ASP A 600 48.93 46.28 -21.58
CA ASP A 600 48.95 46.79 -22.96
C ASP A 600 47.56 47.30 -23.40
N ARG A 601 46.52 46.58 -23.01
CA ARG A 601 45.12 46.96 -23.31
C ARG A 601 44.70 48.22 -22.56
N LEU A 602 45.07 48.36 -21.29
CA LEU A 602 44.77 49.55 -20.48
C LEU A 602 45.53 50.80 -20.97
N SER A 603 46.78 50.66 -21.39
CA SER A 603 47.55 51.78 -21.96
C SER A 603 46.92 52.31 -23.25
N SER A 604 46.47 51.42 -24.14
CA SER A 604 45.73 51.79 -25.36
C SER A 604 44.44 52.55 -25.04
N LEU A 605 43.70 52.14 -24.01
CA LEU A 605 42.46 52.81 -23.59
C LEU A 605 42.74 54.18 -22.93
N SER A 606 43.86 54.33 -22.22
CA SER A 606 44.28 55.60 -21.62
C SER A 606 44.57 56.68 -22.67
N GLU A 607 45.25 56.33 -23.76
CA GLU A 607 45.60 57.30 -24.82
C GLU A 607 44.36 57.84 -25.53
N GLN A 608 43.42 56.95 -25.83
CA GLN A 608 42.14 57.28 -26.47
C GLN A 608 41.33 58.28 -25.64
N THR A 609 41.45 58.27 -24.30
CA THR A 609 40.75 59.19 -23.36
C THR A 609 41.00 60.69 -23.65
N THR A 610 42.17 61.05 -24.20
CA THR A 610 42.56 62.46 -24.42
C THR A 610 42.05 63.06 -25.74
N THR A 611 41.57 62.22 -26.67
CA THR A 611 41.17 62.61 -28.02
C THR A 611 39.67 62.47 -28.28
N ILE A 612 38.88 62.25 -27.22
CA ILE A 612 37.44 62.01 -27.33
C ILE A 612 36.67 63.33 -27.35
N ASP A 613 35.82 63.48 -28.36
CA ASP A 613 35.10 64.71 -28.70
C ASP A 613 33.57 64.60 -28.55
N SER A 614 33.06 63.40 -28.24
CA SER A 614 31.63 63.15 -27.98
C SER A 614 31.45 62.22 -26.80
N SER A 615 30.32 62.35 -26.12
CA SER A 615 30.01 61.48 -24.99
C SER A 615 29.77 60.02 -25.35
N LEU A 616 29.34 59.74 -26.59
CA LEU A 616 29.11 58.39 -27.09
C LEU A 616 30.43 57.64 -27.23
N ALA A 617 31.44 58.30 -27.81
CA ALA A 617 32.79 57.75 -27.89
C ALA A 617 33.45 57.62 -26.51
N ALA A 618 33.03 58.41 -25.51
CA ALA A 618 33.47 58.26 -24.12
C ALA A 618 32.82 57.04 -23.41
N ASN A 619 31.61 56.64 -23.81
CA ASN A 619 30.94 55.42 -23.31
C ASN A 619 31.55 54.15 -23.92
N GLU A 620 31.81 54.11 -25.23
CA GLU A 620 32.46 52.96 -25.88
C GLU A 620 33.84 52.66 -25.26
N LEU A 621 34.55 53.72 -24.88
CA LEU A 621 35.80 53.60 -24.15
C LEU A 621 35.60 53.02 -22.73
N LEU A 622 34.53 53.43 -22.03
CA LEU A 622 34.19 52.89 -20.70
C LEU A 622 33.74 51.43 -20.76
N ASP A 623 32.98 51.01 -21.79
CA ASP A 623 32.59 49.60 -21.99
C ASP A 623 33.82 48.71 -22.23
N ALA A 624 34.79 49.19 -22.99
CA ALA A 624 36.06 48.51 -23.19
C ALA A 624 36.90 48.44 -21.90
N VAL A 625 36.80 49.43 -21.02
CA VAL A 625 37.39 49.42 -19.67
C VAL A 625 36.64 48.42 -18.76
N ASP A 626 35.31 48.35 -18.85
CA ASP A 626 34.47 47.47 -18.03
C ASP A 626 34.61 46.00 -18.43
N ALA A 627 34.83 45.69 -19.70
CA ALA A 627 35.19 44.34 -20.15
C ALA A 627 36.53 43.86 -19.55
N VAL A 628 37.51 44.78 -19.42
CA VAL A 628 38.78 44.50 -18.73
C VAL A 628 38.55 44.35 -17.23
N ALA A 629 37.63 45.11 -16.63
CA ALA A 629 37.24 44.99 -15.23
C ALA A 629 36.57 43.63 -14.93
N ALA A 630 35.61 43.19 -15.74
CA ALA A 630 34.93 41.91 -15.57
C ALA A 630 35.90 40.72 -15.69
N SER A 631 36.84 40.77 -16.64
CA SER A 631 37.90 39.77 -16.75
C SER A 631 38.79 39.77 -15.50
N MET A 632 39.07 40.94 -14.92
CA MET A 632 39.82 41.06 -13.66
C MET A 632 39.05 40.65 -12.41
N ASP A 633 37.73 40.80 -12.36
CA ASP A 633 36.90 40.31 -11.25
C ASP A 633 36.89 38.78 -11.21
N VAL A 634 36.82 38.12 -12.37
CA VAL A 634 36.94 36.66 -12.44
C VAL A 634 38.33 36.22 -11.98
N VAL A 635 39.40 36.87 -12.46
CA VAL A 635 40.77 36.59 -12.00
C VAL A 635 40.94 36.86 -10.50
N ALA A 636 40.40 37.94 -9.96
CA ALA A 636 40.48 38.29 -8.54
C ALA A 636 39.68 37.32 -7.65
N GLY A 637 38.54 36.83 -8.14
CA GLY A 637 37.74 35.79 -7.50
C GLY A 637 38.50 34.45 -7.47
N THR A 638 39.03 34.02 -8.61
CA THR A 638 39.83 32.78 -8.68
C THR A 638 41.09 32.85 -7.81
N VAL A 639 41.77 34.01 -7.76
CA VAL A 639 42.94 34.25 -6.88
C VAL A 639 42.59 34.31 -5.40
N SER A 640 41.37 34.71 -5.04
CA SER A 640 40.90 34.74 -3.65
C SER A 640 40.58 33.33 -3.12
N ASP A 641 40.01 32.49 -3.97
CA ASP A 641 39.66 31.08 -3.69
C ASP A 641 40.88 30.15 -3.75
N LEU A 642 41.93 30.57 -4.46
CA LEU A 642 43.20 29.85 -4.57
C LEU A 642 43.94 29.77 -3.24
N VAL A 643 44.03 28.56 -2.68
CA VAL A 643 44.88 28.26 -1.52
C VAL A 643 46.33 28.14 -2.00
N VAL A 644 47.11 29.20 -1.81
CA VAL A 644 48.53 29.24 -2.18
C VAL A 644 49.39 29.09 -0.92
N ASP A 645 50.23 28.04 -0.88
CA ASP A 645 51.07 27.70 0.27
C ASP A 645 52.17 28.72 0.59
N ASP A 646 52.66 29.48 -0.41
CA ASP A 646 53.61 30.58 -0.20
C ASP A 646 52.87 31.93 -0.17
N PRO A 647 52.74 32.58 1.00
CA PRO A 647 52.11 33.88 1.13
C PRO A 647 52.73 34.94 0.21
N ARG A 648 54.02 34.82 -0.15
CA ARG A 648 54.71 35.78 -1.03
C ARG A 648 54.23 35.68 -2.48
N VAL A 649 53.88 34.48 -2.94
CA VAL A 649 53.30 34.26 -4.28
C VAL A 649 51.91 34.88 -4.32
N ARG A 650 51.09 34.64 -3.29
CA ARG A 650 49.77 35.28 -3.14
C ARG A 650 49.88 36.80 -3.09
N THR A 651 50.83 37.34 -2.32
CA THR A 651 51.07 38.79 -2.27
C THR A 651 51.52 39.34 -3.63
N SER A 652 52.42 38.67 -4.34
CA SER A 652 52.87 39.09 -5.67
C SER A 652 51.74 39.10 -6.70
N VAL A 653 50.88 38.07 -6.72
CA VAL A 653 49.72 38.02 -7.62
C VAL A 653 48.71 39.10 -7.24
N LEU A 654 48.44 39.31 -5.94
CA LEU A 654 47.56 40.38 -5.47
C LEU A 654 48.13 41.78 -5.78
N GLU A 655 49.44 41.97 -5.73
CA GLU A 655 50.10 43.23 -6.12
C GLU A 655 50.00 43.48 -7.62
N GLN A 656 50.15 42.46 -8.46
CA GLN A 656 49.95 42.57 -9.91
C GLN A 656 48.48 42.84 -10.27
N VAL A 657 47.54 42.11 -9.67
CA VAL A 657 46.10 42.37 -9.80
C VAL A 657 45.75 43.78 -9.31
N SER A 658 46.28 44.21 -8.16
CA SER A 658 46.10 45.57 -7.64
C SER A 658 46.71 46.63 -8.56
N GLY A 659 47.83 46.32 -9.22
CA GLY A 659 48.48 47.18 -10.21
C GLY A 659 47.62 47.38 -11.46
N VAL A 660 47.09 46.29 -12.03
CA VAL A 660 46.15 46.31 -13.16
C VAL A 660 44.86 47.04 -12.76
N LEU A 661 44.29 46.77 -11.57
CA LEU A 661 43.12 47.45 -11.05
C LEU A 661 43.36 48.95 -10.79
N ALA A 662 44.54 49.34 -10.31
CA ALA A 662 44.90 50.75 -10.11
C ALA A 662 45.10 51.51 -11.44
N GLU A 663 45.59 50.82 -12.47
CA GLU A 663 45.69 51.36 -13.82
C GLU A 663 44.31 51.46 -14.49
N LEU A 664 43.50 50.41 -14.41
CA LEU A 664 42.09 50.38 -14.79
C LEU A 664 41.32 51.53 -14.14
N ASN A 665 41.45 51.72 -12.83
CA ASN A 665 40.78 52.80 -12.11
C ASN A 665 41.25 54.20 -12.54
N ARG A 666 42.54 54.38 -12.89
CA ARG A 666 43.05 55.64 -13.44
C ARG A 666 42.48 55.94 -14.83
N VAL A 667 42.43 54.94 -15.70
CA VAL A 667 41.83 55.05 -17.04
C VAL A 667 40.33 55.33 -16.94
N ARG A 668 39.61 54.59 -16.08
CA ARG A 668 38.18 54.76 -15.81
C ARG A 668 37.86 56.15 -15.26
N ALA A 669 38.67 56.66 -14.32
CA ALA A 669 38.50 58.00 -13.75
C ALA A 669 38.79 59.12 -14.78
N GLY A 670 39.78 58.93 -15.66
CA GLY A 670 40.07 59.85 -16.76
C GLY A 670 38.92 59.90 -17.77
N ALA A 671 38.42 58.73 -18.17
CA ALA A 671 37.29 58.57 -19.09
C ALA A 671 36.00 59.17 -18.51
N ASN A 672 35.68 58.89 -17.24
CA ASN A 672 34.49 59.45 -16.59
C ASN A 672 34.53 60.97 -16.46
N ARG A 673 35.67 61.57 -16.10
CA ARG A 673 35.78 63.03 -15.99
C ARG A 673 35.53 63.72 -17.33
N ARG A 674 36.12 63.17 -18.41
CA ARG A 674 35.93 63.68 -19.76
C ARG A 674 34.49 63.50 -20.26
N ARG A 675 33.86 62.37 -19.92
CA ARG A 675 32.44 62.09 -20.19
C ARG A 675 31.54 63.14 -19.54
N THR A 676 31.71 63.42 -18.25
CA THR A 676 30.86 64.38 -17.50
C THR A 676 30.94 65.81 -18.03
N GLU A 677 32.12 66.28 -18.44
CA GLU A 677 32.27 67.61 -19.05
C GLU A 677 31.55 67.74 -20.41
N LEU A 678 31.58 66.68 -21.22
CA LEU A 678 30.90 66.65 -22.54
C LEU A 678 29.37 66.61 -22.37
N ILE A 679 28.90 65.82 -21.40
CA ILE A 679 27.49 65.68 -21.03
C ILE A 679 26.80 66.99 -20.67
N GLU A 680 27.41 67.75 -19.74
CA GLU A 680 26.81 68.98 -19.20
C GLU A 680 26.61 70.03 -20.30
N SER A 681 27.50 70.03 -21.29
CA SER A 681 27.42 70.93 -22.45
C SER A 681 26.39 70.50 -23.49
N GLU A 682 26.09 69.20 -23.59
CA GLU A 682 25.28 68.62 -24.68
C GLU A 682 23.78 68.48 -24.34
N THR A 683 23.39 68.22 -23.08
CA THR A 683 22.01 67.74 -22.81
C THR A 683 21.25 68.35 -21.63
N GLY A 684 21.86 69.25 -20.86
CA GLY A 684 21.31 69.75 -19.58
C GLY A 684 19.90 70.35 -19.65
N ALA A 685 19.58 71.14 -20.68
CA ALA A 685 18.27 71.80 -20.81
C ALA A 685 17.15 70.88 -21.33
N ALA A 686 17.48 69.86 -22.14
CA ALA A 686 16.53 68.90 -22.67
C ALA A 686 16.07 67.92 -21.58
N PHE A 687 17.00 67.43 -20.77
CA PHE A 687 16.73 66.47 -19.68
C PHE A 687 15.74 66.99 -18.64
N ALA A 688 15.89 68.24 -18.19
CA ALA A 688 14.98 68.85 -17.21
C ALA A 688 13.53 68.95 -17.72
N THR A 689 13.34 69.10 -19.04
CA THR A 689 12.02 69.19 -19.65
C THR A 689 11.36 67.80 -19.79
N GLU A 690 12.13 66.79 -20.16
CA GLU A 690 11.62 65.42 -20.35
C GLU A 690 11.31 64.71 -19.01
N LEU A 691 12.12 64.93 -17.97
CA LEU A 691 11.88 64.37 -16.63
C LEU A 691 10.58 64.93 -16.00
N GLY A 692 10.24 66.18 -16.29
CA GLY A 692 8.97 66.80 -15.86
C GLY A 692 7.73 66.16 -16.52
N LEU A 693 7.83 65.77 -17.78
CA LEU A 693 6.77 65.05 -18.51
C LEU A 693 6.61 63.60 -18.00
N PHE A 694 7.71 62.94 -17.65
CA PHE A 694 7.70 61.60 -17.06
C PHE A 694 6.95 61.55 -15.71
N GLY A 695 7.07 62.58 -14.88
CA GLY A 695 6.31 62.66 -13.63
C GLY A 695 4.77 62.56 -13.81
N GLN A 696 4.24 63.00 -14.95
CA GLN A 696 2.81 62.89 -15.27
C GLN A 696 2.41 61.52 -15.84
N SER A 697 3.33 60.79 -16.49
CA SER A 697 3.04 59.46 -17.03
C SER A 697 2.87 58.39 -15.94
N ILE A 698 3.54 58.54 -14.78
CA ILE A 698 3.42 57.63 -13.63
C ILE A 698 1.97 57.54 -13.13
N ALA A 699 1.36 58.70 -12.82
CA ALA A 699 -0.01 58.74 -12.33
C ALA A 699 -1.01 58.18 -13.35
N THR A 700 -0.76 58.41 -14.63
CA THR A 700 -1.59 57.90 -15.73
C THR A 700 -1.46 56.38 -15.88
N ALA A 701 -0.26 55.84 -15.72
CA ALA A 701 0.01 54.41 -15.82
C ALA A 701 -0.59 53.62 -14.65
N VAL A 702 -0.44 54.11 -13.42
CA VAL A 702 -1.06 53.50 -12.22
C VAL A 702 -2.59 53.49 -12.33
N GLY A 703 -3.18 54.54 -12.91
CA GLY A 703 -4.63 54.64 -13.12
C GLY A 703 -5.19 53.77 -14.26
N ARG A 704 -4.35 53.22 -15.14
CA ARG A 704 -4.76 52.38 -16.29
C ARG A 704 -4.31 50.92 -16.18
N ALA A 705 -3.46 50.60 -15.21
CA ALA A 705 -2.99 49.25 -14.96
C ALA A 705 -4.01 48.50 -14.11
N ASP A 706 -4.84 47.72 -14.81
CA ASP A 706 -6.00 47.02 -14.23
C ASP A 706 -5.72 45.52 -13.99
N THR A 707 -4.54 45.03 -14.41
CA THR A 707 -4.07 43.66 -14.17
C THR A 707 -2.64 43.66 -13.61
N PRO A 708 -2.21 42.63 -12.85
CA PRO A 708 -0.85 42.52 -12.34
C PRO A 708 0.20 42.61 -13.46
N GLU A 709 -0.07 41.94 -14.58
CA GLU A 709 0.80 41.92 -15.75
C GLU A 709 0.82 43.28 -16.45
N ALA A 710 -0.29 44.03 -16.46
CA ALA A 710 -0.31 45.41 -16.95
C ALA A 710 0.42 46.36 -16.00
N CYS A 711 0.47 46.08 -14.69
CA CYS A 711 1.33 46.80 -13.76
C CYS A 711 2.80 46.51 -14.05
N ASP A 712 3.16 45.25 -14.31
CA ASP A 712 4.52 44.84 -14.66
C ASP A 712 4.93 45.39 -16.03
N GLU A 713 4.03 45.41 -17.01
CA GLU A 713 4.27 46.01 -18.34
C GLU A 713 4.37 47.54 -18.26
N ALA A 714 3.50 48.19 -17.48
CA ALA A 714 3.59 49.62 -17.23
C ALA A 714 4.86 49.98 -16.46
N LEU A 715 5.27 49.12 -15.51
CA LEU A 715 6.51 49.27 -14.75
C LEU A 715 7.70 49.13 -15.68
N ALA A 716 7.77 48.04 -16.45
CA ALA A 716 8.80 47.83 -17.46
C ALA A 716 8.84 48.98 -18.46
N ARG A 717 7.69 49.46 -18.96
CA ARG A 717 7.64 50.56 -19.93
C ARG A 717 8.08 51.90 -19.34
N LEU A 718 7.71 52.19 -18.10
CA LEU A 718 8.13 53.42 -17.40
C LEU A 718 9.60 53.34 -16.96
N LEU A 719 10.06 52.17 -16.52
CA LEU A 719 11.48 51.91 -16.25
C LEU A 719 12.30 52.03 -17.53
N LEU A 720 11.78 51.53 -18.66
CA LEU A 720 12.42 51.63 -19.97
C LEU A 720 12.34 53.06 -20.54
N GLN A 721 11.34 53.86 -20.17
CA GLN A 721 11.32 55.30 -20.44
C GLN A 721 12.31 56.08 -19.55
N LEU A 722 12.49 55.69 -18.28
CA LEU A 722 13.54 56.21 -17.40
C LEU A 722 14.93 55.81 -17.90
N GLU A 723 15.08 54.57 -18.35
CA GLU A 723 16.29 54.03 -18.96
C GLU A 723 16.53 54.69 -20.32
N GLN A 724 15.50 54.95 -21.12
CA GLN A 724 15.61 55.82 -22.29
C GLN A 724 16.04 57.21 -21.86
N LEU A 725 15.47 57.82 -20.82
CA LEU A 725 15.92 59.13 -20.33
C LEU A 725 17.37 59.12 -19.86
N GLU A 726 17.82 58.00 -19.30
CA GLU A 726 19.19 57.72 -18.88
C GLU A 726 20.14 57.49 -20.07
N THR A 727 19.63 56.96 -21.19
CA THR A 727 20.41 56.55 -22.38
C THR A 727 20.28 57.46 -23.61
N THR A 728 19.26 58.33 -23.70
CA THR A 728 18.97 59.25 -24.84
C THR A 728 20.04 60.31 -25.03
N GLY A 729 20.94 60.40 -24.08
CA GLY A 729 22.16 61.13 -24.20
C GLY A 729 22.97 60.88 -22.95
N PRO A 730 24.19 61.37 -22.94
CA PRO A 730 25.05 61.16 -21.80
C PRO A 730 24.49 62.02 -20.61
N ARG A 731 24.62 61.56 -19.35
CA ARG A 731 23.99 62.16 -18.14
C ARG A 731 24.96 62.29 -16.96
N THR A 732 24.85 63.37 -16.19
CA THR A 732 25.70 63.60 -15.00
C THR A 732 25.21 62.79 -13.80
N ASP A 733 26.07 62.56 -12.82
CA ASP A 733 25.73 61.81 -11.60
C ASP A 733 24.52 62.43 -10.88
N ALA A 734 24.41 63.76 -10.85
CA ALA A 734 23.25 64.45 -10.29
C ALA A 734 21.95 64.18 -11.07
N GLN A 735 22.02 64.08 -12.40
CA GLN A 735 20.88 63.71 -13.25
C GLN A 735 20.51 62.22 -13.08
N LEU A 736 21.50 61.34 -12.89
CA LEU A 736 21.30 59.92 -12.62
C LEU A 736 20.66 59.69 -11.24
N GLU A 737 21.04 60.47 -10.24
CA GLU A 737 20.47 60.42 -8.89
C GLU A 737 18.99 60.82 -8.90
N GLU A 738 18.62 61.79 -9.75
CA GLU A 738 17.23 62.21 -9.94
C GLU A 738 16.40 61.18 -10.74
N ILE A 739 17.00 60.47 -11.71
CA ILE A 739 16.40 59.30 -12.38
C ILE A 739 16.18 58.16 -11.37
N ASN A 740 17.16 57.87 -10.50
CA ASN A 740 17.06 56.83 -9.48
C ASN A 740 15.93 57.11 -8.48
N SER A 741 15.78 58.36 -8.03
CA SER A 741 14.65 58.74 -7.17
C SER A 741 13.29 58.52 -7.85
N ARG A 742 13.19 58.77 -9.17
CA ARG A 742 11.97 58.48 -9.93
C ARG A 742 11.75 56.98 -10.15
N ARG A 743 12.83 56.22 -10.34
CA ARG A 743 12.80 54.75 -10.46
C ARG A 743 12.23 54.10 -9.19
N GLU A 744 12.64 54.56 -8.01
CA GLU A 744 12.08 54.11 -6.74
C GLU A 744 10.57 54.42 -6.64
N GLN A 745 10.15 55.65 -6.96
CA GLN A 745 8.75 56.06 -6.92
C GLN A 745 7.85 55.25 -7.86
N VAL A 746 8.33 54.93 -9.06
CA VAL A 746 7.59 54.08 -10.02
C VAL A 746 7.45 52.66 -9.50
N THR A 747 8.54 52.11 -8.96
CA THR A 747 8.58 50.74 -8.43
C THR A 747 7.65 50.57 -7.23
N GLU A 748 7.64 51.54 -6.32
CA GLU A 748 6.76 51.52 -5.15
C GLU A 748 5.27 51.66 -5.55
N ALA A 749 4.94 52.60 -6.43
CA ALA A 749 3.56 52.87 -6.82
C ALA A 749 2.93 51.70 -7.62
N LEU A 750 3.65 51.13 -8.59
CA LEU A 750 3.18 49.99 -9.37
C LEU A 750 3.28 48.68 -8.58
N GLY A 751 4.29 48.52 -7.71
CA GLY A 751 4.39 47.37 -6.82
C GLY A 751 3.21 47.27 -5.85
N GLY A 752 2.81 48.39 -5.24
CA GLY A 752 1.62 48.45 -4.37
C GLY A 752 0.32 48.14 -5.12
N LYS A 753 0.14 48.69 -6.33
CA LYS A 753 -1.03 48.42 -7.19
C LYS A 753 -1.08 46.97 -7.65
N ARG A 754 0.06 46.39 -8.02
CA ARG A 754 0.18 44.98 -8.43
C ARG A 754 -0.23 44.05 -7.30
N GLN A 755 0.24 44.30 -6.08
CA GLN A 755 -0.12 43.49 -4.91
C GLN A 755 -1.64 43.48 -4.68
N GLN A 756 -2.27 44.65 -4.74
CA GLN A 756 -3.73 44.76 -4.61
C GLN A 756 -4.47 43.93 -5.69
N LEU A 757 -4.01 43.98 -6.94
CA LEU A 757 -4.63 43.23 -8.05
C LEU A 757 -4.40 41.72 -7.96
N VAL A 758 -3.27 41.27 -7.42
CA VAL A 758 -2.99 39.86 -7.14
C VAL A 758 -3.94 39.33 -6.07
N ASP A 759 -4.14 40.10 -4.99
CA ASP A 759 -5.05 39.72 -3.90
C ASP A 759 -6.51 39.64 -4.41
N ASP A 760 -6.94 40.59 -5.24
CA ASP A 760 -8.26 40.58 -5.88
C ASP A 760 -8.44 39.36 -6.82
N ARG A 761 -7.39 39.01 -7.58
CA ARG A 761 -7.37 37.84 -8.48
C ARG A 761 -7.50 36.54 -7.69
N GLN A 762 -6.78 36.41 -6.58
CA GLN A 762 -6.81 35.23 -5.71
C GLN A 762 -8.20 35.02 -5.10
N GLN A 763 -8.80 36.08 -4.53
CA GLN A 763 -10.15 36.01 -3.98
C GLN A 763 -11.20 35.68 -5.05
N ARG A 764 -10.97 36.07 -6.30
CA ARG A 764 -11.86 35.74 -7.42
C ARG A 764 -11.71 34.27 -7.82
N ALA A 765 -10.49 33.74 -7.92
CA ALA A 765 -10.24 32.33 -8.21
C ALA A 765 -10.89 31.41 -7.16
N GLU A 766 -10.75 31.71 -5.87
CA GLU A 766 -11.37 30.93 -4.79
C GLU A 766 -12.90 30.89 -4.87
N ARG A 767 -13.52 32.01 -5.26
CA ARG A 767 -14.97 32.08 -5.50
C ARG A 767 -15.41 31.21 -6.68
N LEU A 768 -14.64 31.19 -7.76
CA LEU A 768 -14.93 30.36 -8.94
C LEU A 768 -14.76 28.86 -8.65
N ILE A 769 -13.70 28.48 -7.94
CA ILE A 769 -13.47 27.08 -7.52
C ILE A 769 -14.64 26.60 -6.66
N SER A 770 -15.02 27.38 -5.64
CA SER A 770 -16.16 27.06 -4.78
C SER A 770 -17.48 26.92 -5.56
N ALA A 771 -17.67 27.68 -6.64
CA ALA A 771 -18.82 27.56 -7.52
C ALA A 771 -18.74 26.33 -8.44
N ALA A 772 -17.54 26.02 -8.96
CA ALA A 772 -17.27 24.88 -9.83
C ALA A 772 -17.45 23.55 -9.08
N THR A 773 -16.87 23.40 -7.88
CA THR A 773 -17.00 22.19 -7.05
C THR A 773 -18.47 21.88 -6.74
N ARG A 774 -19.26 22.87 -6.29
CA ARG A 774 -20.71 22.68 -6.04
C ARG A 774 -21.51 22.33 -7.30
N THR A 775 -21.05 22.74 -8.47
CA THR A 775 -21.69 22.39 -9.74
C THR A 775 -21.28 20.99 -10.18
N LEU A 776 -20.02 20.62 -9.97
CA LEU A 776 -19.48 19.30 -10.23
C LEU A 776 -20.15 18.23 -9.38
N ASP A 777 -20.40 18.48 -8.10
CA ASP A 777 -21.14 17.53 -7.23
C ASP A 777 -22.53 17.23 -7.81
N ARG A 778 -23.22 18.25 -8.30
CA ARG A 778 -24.54 18.12 -8.94
C ARG A 778 -24.47 17.41 -10.29
N VAL A 779 -23.43 17.67 -11.08
CA VAL A 779 -23.17 16.96 -12.35
C VAL A 779 -22.92 15.48 -12.08
N THR A 780 -22.14 15.13 -11.06
CA THR A 780 -21.84 13.76 -10.66
C THR A 780 -23.10 13.01 -10.23
N GLN A 781 -23.87 13.58 -9.29
CA GLN A 781 -25.14 12.98 -8.83
C GLN A 781 -26.17 12.79 -9.96
N ARG A 782 -26.17 13.68 -10.96
CA ARG A 782 -27.08 13.59 -12.10
C ARG A 782 -26.61 12.57 -13.13
N ALA A 783 -25.30 12.49 -13.39
CA ALA A 783 -24.70 11.52 -14.30
C ALA A 783 -24.94 10.08 -13.84
N GLU A 784 -24.87 9.81 -12.54
CA GLU A 784 -25.14 8.49 -11.96
C GLU A 784 -26.57 7.98 -12.20
N LYS A 785 -27.54 8.89 -12.40
CA LYS A 785 -28.95 8.55 -12.62
C LYS A 785 -29.31 8.27 -14.08
N LEU A 786 -28.37 8.44 -15.02
CA LEU A 786 -28.61 8.22 -16.45
C LEU A 786 -28.63 6.72 -16.77
N GLY A 787 -29.45 6.34 -17.76
CA GLY A 787 -29.81 4.94 -18.02
C GLY A 787 -29.03 4.28 -19.16
N SER A 788 -28.26 5.05 -19.92
CA SER A 788 -27.43 4.54 -21.02
C SER A 788 -26.10 5.29 -21.16
N VAL A 789 -25.13 4.62 -21.78
CA VAL A 789 -23.81 5.21 -22.08
C VAL A 789 -23.96 6.40 -23.04
N ASP A 790 -24.92 6.33 -23.97
CA ASP A 790 -25.22 7.42 -24.90
C ASP A 790 -25.83 8.64 -24.19
N GLU A 791 -26.70 8.43 -23.19
CA GLU A 791 -27.23 9.51 -22.35
C GLU A 791 -26.14 10.16 -21.50
N ILE A 792 -25.23 9.38 -20.90
CA ILE A 792 -24.08 9.90 -20.14
C ILE A 792 -23.18 10.73 -21.05
N ASN A 793 -22.82 10.20 -22.22
CA ASN A 793 -22.00 10.93 -23.18
C ASN A 793 -22.70 12.19 -23.70
N GLY A 794 -24.00 12.13 -23.97
CA GLY A 794 -24.82 13.28 -24.36
C GLY A 794 -24.90 14.36 -23.27
N PHE A 795 -25.06 13.95 -22.01
CA PHE A 795 -25.06 14.85 -20.85
C PHE A 795 -23.71 15.57 -20.71
N PHE A 796 -22.60 14.85 -20.75
CA PHE A 796 -21.27 15.48 -20.70
C PHE A 796 -20.91 16.25 -21.98
N ALA A 797 -21.56 15.99 -23.11
CA ALA A 797 -21.37 16.74 -24.34
C ALA A 797 -22.11 18.08 -24.34
N ALA A 798 -23.37 18.11 -23.89
CA ALA A 798 -24.29 19.21 -24.17
C ALA A 798 -25.00 19.82 -22.95
N ASP A 799 -24.89 19.26 -21.74
CA ASP A 799 -25.59 19.80 -20.58
C ASP A 799 -25.03 21.16 -20.14
N ALA A 800 -25.92 22.08 -19.78
CA ALA A 800 -25.58 23.44 -19.38
C ALA A 800 -24.71 23.51 -18.12
N MET A 801 -24.80 22.54 -17.20
CA MET A 801 -23.95 22.48 -16.01
C MET A 801 -22.53 22.03 -16.34
N VAL A 802 -22.38 21.07 -17.25
CA VAL A 802 -21.07 20.61 -17.74
C VAL A 802 -20.39 21.72 -18.55
N SER A 803 -21.17 22.39 -19.42
CA SER A 803 -20.72 23.58 -20.14
C SER A 803 -20.30 24.69 -19.18
N ARG A 804 -21.06 24.91 -18.10
CA ARG A 804 -20.70 25.88 -17.04
C ARG A 804 -19.42 25.51 -16.31
N ILE A 805 -19.17 24.23 -16.00
CA ILE A 805 -17.91 23.81 -15.38
C ILE A 805 -16.74 24.04 -16.35
N ARG A 806 -16.90 23.69 -17.63
CA ARG A 806 -15.88 24.00 -18.65
C ARG A 806 -15.63 25.49 -18.76
N ALA A 807 -16.68 26.31 -18.74
CA ALA A 807 -16.54 27.77 -18.74
C ALA A 807 -15.80 28.27 -17.47
N LEU A 808 -16.10 27.72 -16.29
CA LEU A 808 -15.37 28.08 -15.05
C LEU A 808 -13.91 27.61 -15.06
N VAL A 809 -13.61 26.48 -15.71
CA VAL A 809 -12.24 26.00 -15.96
C VAL A 809 -11.51 26.97 -16.88
N GLU A 810 -12.14 27.43 -17.97
CA GLU A 810 -11.58 28.47 -18.83
C GLU A 810 -11.43 29.80 -18.10
N ASP A 811 -12.41 30.23 -17.30
CA ASP A 811 -12.32 31.45 -16.49
C ASP A 811 -11.14 31.38 -15.50
N LEU A 812 -10.86 30.20 -14.92
CA LEU A 812 -9.70 29.98 -14.05
C LEU A 812 -8.37 29.99 -14.82
N ARG A 813 -8.34 29.44 -16.05
CA ARG A 813 -7.17 29.54 -16.94
C ARG A 813 -6.92 31.00 -17.33
N GLU A 814 -7.96 31.75 -17.67
CA GLU A 814 -7.90 33.19 -17.96
C GLU A 814 -7.45 34.01 -16.76
N LEU A 815 -7.77 33.58 -15.54
CA LEU A 815 -7.31 34.17 -14.29
C LEU A 815 -5.87 33.77 -13.89
N GLY A 816 -5.21 32.88 -14.64
CA GLY A 816 -3.84 32.46 -14.35
C GLY A 816 -3.71 31.35 -13.31
N GLU A 817 -4.73 30.51 -13.14
CA GLU A 817 -4.78 29.37 -12.21
C GLU A 817 -4.87 28.01 -12.95
N PRO A 818 -3.90 27.65 -13.81
CA PRO A 818 -3.99 26.47 -14.69
C PRO A 818 -4.02 25.16 -13.92
N VAL A 819 -3.27 25.04 -12.83
CA VAL A 819 -3.22 23.82 -11.99
C VAL A 819 -4.60 23.51 -11.42
N ARG A 820 -5.27 24.50 -10.86
CA ARG A 820 -6.61 24.34 -10.27
C ARG A 820 -7.70 24.14 -11.33
N ALA A 821 -7.53 24.75 -12.51
CA ALA A 821 -8.38 24.50 -13.66
C ALA A 821 -8.25 23.05 -14.16
N ASP A 822 -7.04 22.51 -14.22
CA ASP A 822 -6.76 21.13 -14.62
C ASP A 822 -7.26 20.12 -13.59
N GLU A 823 -7.16 20.41 -12.30
CA GLU A 823 -7.80 19.61 -11.23
C GLU A 823 -9.31 19.51 -11.43
N LEU A 824 -10.00 20.64 -11.67
CA LEU A 824 -11.45 20.65 -11.93
C LEU A 824 -11.83 19.93 -13.24
N ALA A 825 -11.00 20.07 -14.29
CA ALA A 825 -11.20 19.35 -15.55
C ALA A 825 -11.02 17.83 -15.38
N SER A 826 -10.02 17.41 -14.60
CA SER A 826 -9.77 16.01 -14.26
C SER A 826 -10.91 15.42 -13.44
N GLN A 827 -11.40 16.14 -12.42
CA GLN A 827 -12.54 15.69 -11.62
C GLN A 827 -13.83 15.57 -12.47
N LEU A 828 -14.04 16.46 -13.45
CA LEU A 828 -15.13 16.35 -14.42
C LEU A 828 -14.99 15.09 -15.30
N GLY A 829 -13.77 14.74 -15.71
CA GLY A 829 -13.48 13.49 -16.40
C GLY A 829 -13.77 12.25 -15.53
N ALA A 830 -13.30 12.28 -14.28
CA ALA A 830 -13.53 11.21 -13.32
C ALA A 830 -15.03 10.98 -13.03
N ALA A 831 -15.84 12.05 -12.97
CA ALA A 831 -17.29 11.94 -12.81
C ALA A 831 -17.96 11.23 -13.99
N ARG A 832 -17.49 11.45 -15.23
CA ARG A 832 -17.98 10.75 -16.43
C ARG A 832 -17.65 9.26 -16.38
N ASP A 833 -16.40 8.93 -16.07
CA ASP A 833 -15.92 7.55 -16.03
C ASP A 833 -16.53 6.77 -14.87
N GLY A 834 -16.77 7.43 -13.73
CA GLY A 834 -17.50 6.89 -12.58
C GLY A 834 -18.95 6.55 -12.93
N ALA A 835 -19.67 7.46 -13.59
CA ALA A 835 -21.04 7.22 -14.03
C ALA A 835 -21.14 6.06 -15.05
N ALA A 836 -20.21 5.97 -15.99
CA ALA A 836 -20.17 4.88 -16.98
C ALA A 836 -19.94 3.50 -16.33
N ARG A 837 -19.09 3.43 -15.29
CA ARG A 837 -18.87 2.21 -14.50
C ARG A 837 -20.10 1.83 -13.68
N SER A 838 -20.67 2.77 -12.93
CA SER A 838 -21.88 2.52 -12.12
C SER A 838 -23.07 2.05 -12.98
N LEU A 839 -23.20 2.57 -14.20
CA LEU A 839 -24.21 2.11 -15.15
C LEU A 839 -23.96 0.67 -15.61
N ARG A 840 -22.71 0.30 -15.93
CA ARG A 840 -22.35 -1.07 -16.32
C ARG A 840 -22.68 -2.06 -15.21
N ASP A 841 -22.27 -1.73 -13.98
CA ASP A 841 -22.55 -2.55 -12.81
C ASP A 841 -24.07 -2.73 -12.62
N ARG A 842 -24.85 -1.65 -12.79
CA ARG A 842 -26.32 -1.70 -12.70
C ARG A 842 -26.94 -2.56 -13.81
N GLN A 843 -26.44 -2.47 -15.04
CA GLN A 843 -26.91 -3.28 -16.17
C GLN A 843 -26.58 -4.76 -16.00
N ASP A 844 -25.45 -5.09 -15.35
CA ASP A 844 -25.06 -6.47 -15.07
C ASP A 844 -25.86 -7.07 -13.91
N LEU A 845 -26.27 -6.26 -12.92
CA LEU A 845 -26.96 -6.70 -11.69
C LEU A 845 -28.50 -6.70 -11.76
N TYR A 846 -29.12 -5.79 -12.53
CA TYR A 846 -30.57 -5.60 -12.53
C TYR A 846 -31.24 -6.21 -13.77
N ASP A 847 -32.31 -7.00 -13.55
CA ASP A 847 -33.21 -7.56 -14.56
C ASP A 847 -34.62 -6.94 -14.34
N GLY A 848 -34.84 -5.72 -14.85
CA GLY A 848 -36.03 -4.91 -14.58
C GLY A 848 -35.97 -4.20 -13.22
N GLU A 849 -37.02 -4.33 -12.40
CA GLU A 849 -37.08 -3.77 -11.03
C GLU A 849 -36.47 -4.72 -9.96
N ALA A 850 -35.91 -5.86 -10.37
CA ALA A 850 -35.37 -6.87 -9.47
C ALA A 850 -33.88 -7.11 -9.74
N VAL A 851 -33.11 -7.29 -8.65
CA VAL A 851 -31.71 -7.74 -8.75
C VAL A 851 -31.69 -9.25 -8.97
N LYS A 852 -30.93 -9.69 -9.98
CA LYS A 852 -30.82 -11.09 -10.38
C LYS A 852 -29.49 -11.67 -9.91
N LEU A 853 -29.54 -12.52 -8.90
CA LEU A 853 -28.37 -13.29 -8.45
C LEU A 853 -28.59 -14.76 -8.85
N GLY A 854 -27.95 -15.17 -9.95
CA GLY A 854 -28.14 -16.49 -10.55
C GLY A 854 -29.57 -16.70 -11.05
N ARG A 855 -30.31 -17.62 -10.40
CA ARG A 855 -31.72 -17.95 -10.73
C ARG A 855 -32.75 -17.18 -9.89
N HIS A 856 -32.31 -16.44 -8.87
CA HIS A 856 -33.20 -15.80 -7.90
C HIS A 856 -33.37 -14.31 -8.24
N ARG A 857 -34.59 -13.80 -8.08
CA ARG A 857 -34.94 -12.39 -8.28
C ARG A 857 -35.34 -11.79 -6.94
N PHE A 858 -34.76 -10.64 -6.61
CA PHE A 858 -35.03 -9.91 -5.38
C PHE A 858 -35.63 -8.55 -5.72
N SER A 859 -36.80 -8.23 -5.15
CA SER A 859 -37.36 -6.88 -5.22
C SER A 859 -36.46 -5.92 -4.45
N VAL A 860 -36.12 -4.79 -5.06
CA VAL A 860 -35.29 -3.76 -4.42
C VAL A 860 -36.18 -2.61 -3.96
N ASP A 861 -36.10 -2.27 -2.68
CA ASP A 861 -36.61 -1.00 -2.15
C ASP A 861 -35.42 -0.02 -2.10
N ASP A 862 -35.38 0.93 -3.03
CA ASP A 862 -34.30 1.90 -3.22
C ASP A 862 -34.51 3.19 -2.40
N ARG A 863 -35.56 3.24 -1.58
CA ARG A 863 -35.84 4.38 -0.73
C ARG A 863 -34.83 4.47 0.40
N THR A 864 -34.39 5.70 0.70
CA THR A 864 -33.55 5.97 1.87
C THR A 864 -34.35 5.66 3.13
N ARG A 865 -33.80 4.80 3.99
CA ARG A 865 -34.43 4.41 5.25
C ARG A 865 -34.24 5.52 6.26
N GLU A 866 -35.33 6.04 6.78
CA GLU A 866 -35.37 7.14 7.73
C GLU A 866 -36.02 6.66 9.01
N LEU A 867 -35.45 7.05 10.15
CA LEU A 867 -36.05 6.80 11.46
C LEU A 867 -36.95 8.00 11.80
N THR A 868 -38.24 7.74 11.95
CA THR A 868 -39.24 8.75 12.29
C THR A 868 -40.02 8.36 13.54
N ILE A 869 -40.62 9.31 14.24
CA ILE A 869 -41.51 9.04 15.37
C ILE A 869 -42.94 9.34 14.91
N VAL A 870 -43.84 8.38 15.08
CA VAL A 870 -45.24 8.51 14.70
C VAL A 870 -46.16 8.21 15.89
N PRO A 871 -47.24 8.98 16.09
CA PRO A 871 -48.27 8.65 17.05
C PRO A 871 -49.08 7.45 16.56
N THR A 872 -49.15 6.39 17.37
CA THR A 872 -49.92 5.17 17.07
C THR A 872 -50.86 4.87 18.24
N GLY A 873 -52.11 5.33 18.12
CA GLY A 873 -53.12 5.13 19.17
C GLY A 873 -52.82 5.97 20.41
N GLU A 874 -52.45 5.33 21.53
CA GLU A 874 -52.15 6.02 22.78
C GLU A 874 -50.66 6.25 23.06
N GLU A 875 -49.75 5.75 22.20
CA GLU A 875 -48.30 5.78 22.39
C GLU A 875 -47.56 6.34 21.15
N LEU A 876 -46.33 6.84 21.33
CA LEU A 876 -45.42 7.20 20.24
C LEU A 876 -44.55 6.00 19.86
N GLU A 877 -44.39 5.74 18.56
CA GLU A 877 -43.52 4.68 18.04
C GLU A 877 -42.43 5.27 17.15
N ALA A 878 -41.17 4.87 17.35
CA ALA A 878 -40.09 5.06 16.40
C ALA A 878 -40.20 4.01 15.29
N VAL A 879 -40.33 4.47 14.04
CA VAL A 879 -40.56 3.64 12.85
C VAL A 879 -39.42 3.87 11.86
N LEU A 880 -38.83 2.78 11.38
CA LEU A 880 -37.84 2.83 10.30
C LEU A 880 -38.53 2.60 8.95
N THR A 881 -38.52 3.62 8.09
CA THR A 881 -39.20 3.55 6.78
C THR A 881 -38.65 2.42 5.91
N GLY A 882 -39.53 1.75 5.16
CA GLY A 882 -39.16 0.59 4.33
C GLY A 882 -38.96 -0.72 5.11
N THR A 883 -39.28 -0.74 6.41
CA THR A 883 -39.21 -1.95 7.26
C THR A 883 -40.44 -2.09 8.14
N GLU A 884 -40.62 -3.27 8.75
CA GLU A 884 -41.65 -3.50 9.77
C GLU A 884 -41.19 -3.11 11.19
N LEU A 885 -40.02 -2.48 11.33
CA LEU A 885 -39.46 -2.11 12.63
C LEU A 885 -40.25 -0.94 13.24
N ARG A 886 -40.89 -1.21 14.39
CA ARG A 886 -41.62 -0.25 15.23
C ARG A 886 -41.18 -0.43 16.67
N LEU A 887 -40.80 0.66 17.34
CA LEU A 887 -40.30 0.63 18.71
C LEU A 887 -41.04 1.67 19.56
N PRO A 888 -41.68 1.30 20.68
CA PRO A 888 -42.37 2.27 21.53
C PRO A 888 -41.37 3.25 22.15
N VAL A 889 -41.76 4.53 22.24
CA VAL A 889 -40.98 5.62 22.83
C VAL A 889 -41.61 5.97 24.18
N HIS A 890 -40.92 5.64 25.27
CA HIS A 890 -41.38 5.96 26.64
C HIS A 890 -40.70 7.24 27.14
N SER A 891 -41.48 8.30 27.36
CA SER A 891 -40.95 9.58 27.88
C SER A 891 -42.06 10.39 28.54
N ASP A 892 -41.95 10.58 29.86
CA ASP A 892 -42.91 11.36 30.65
C ASP A 892 -43.14 12.78 30.10
N VAL A 893 -42.10 13.39 29.50
CA VAL A 893 -42.17 14.72 28.91
C VAL A 893 -42.97 14.74 27.61
N LEU A 894 -42.82 13.71 26.77
CA LEU A 894 -43.56 13.59 25.52
C LEU A 894 -45.02 13.20 25.81
N ASP A 895 -45.24 12.30 26.78
CA ASP A 895 -46.56 11.86 27.21
C ASP A 895 -47.38 13.00 27.84
N ALA A 896 -46.73 13.90 28.58
CA ALA A 896 -47.37 15.12 29.09
C ALA A 896 -47.79 16.11 28.00
N SER A 897 -47.26 15.97 26.78
CA SER A 897 -47.51 16.86 25.63
C SER A 897 -48.36 16.19 24.54
N LYS A 898 -49.19 15.20 24.92
CA LYS A 898 -49.99 14.38 23.99
C LYS A 898 -50.97 15.18 23.13
N ASP A 899 -51.45 16.31 23.65
CA ASP A 899 -52.28 17.26 22.92
C ASP A 899 -51.56 17.92 21.73
N LEU A 900 -50.21 17.88 21.72
CA LEU A 900 -49.39 18.46 20.67
C LEU A 900 -48.94 17.45 19.59
N TRP A 901 -49.09 16.14 19.81
CA TRP A 901 -48.55 15.11 18.89
C TRP A 901 -49.13 15.16 17.48
N GLU A 902 -50.38 15.58 17.36
CA GLU A 902 -51.10 15.69 16.10
C GLU A 902 -50.98 17.09 15.46
N LEU A 903 -50.20 18.00 16.05
CA LEU A 903 -50.01 19.35 15.50
C LEU A 903 -48.99 19.31 14.36
N PRO A 904 -49.39 19.59 13.11
CA PRO A 904 -48.46 19.62 11.99
C PRO A 904 -47.51 20.82 12.03
N PHE A 905 -47.93 21.93 12.64
CA PHE A 905 -47.14 23.16 12.77
C PHE A 905 -47.42 23.82 14.14
N SER A 906 -46.43 24.52 14.68
CA SER A 906 -46.60 25.30 15.93
C SER A 906 -47.52 26.52 15.77
N SER A 907 -47.78 26.94 14.53
CA SER A 907 -48.58 28.12 14.20
C SER A 907 -50.08 27.84 14.07
N GLU A 908 -50.51 26.58 14.07
CA GLU A 908 -51.89 26.19 13.77
C GLU A 908 -52.40 25.12 14.72
N THR A 909 -53.66 25.23 15.13
CA THR A 909 -54.38 24.16 15.80
C THR A 909 -55.69 23.87 15.08
N ARG A 910 -56.44 22.84 15.51
CA ARG A 910 -57.78 22.56 14.97
C ARG A 910 -58.75 23.73 15.12
N GLU A 911 -58.52 24.62 16.09
CA GLU A 911 -59.39 25.75 16.40
C GLU A 911 -58.80 27.11 15.98
N LEU A 912 -57.47 27.20 15.84
CA LEU A 912 -56.76 28.44 15.54
C LEU A 912 -56.05 28.36 14.20
N TYR A 913 -56.54 29.14 13.23
CA TYR A 913 -55.90 29.30 11.91
C TYR A 913 -54.57 30.05 12.02
N ARG A 914 -53.57 29.58 11.26
CA ARG A 914 -52.20 30.10 11.32
C ARG A 914 -52.02 31.58 11.02
N SER A 915 -52.81 32.13 10.10
CA SER A 915 -52.75 33.58 9.80
C SER A 915 -53.33 34.43 10.94
N THR A 916 -54.26 33.89 11.72
CA THR A 916 -54.78 34.56 12.92
C THR A 916 -53.71 34.62 14.00
N PHE A 917 -52.97 33.52 14.20
CA PHE A 917 -51.84 33.49 15.12
C PHE A 917 -50.72 34.47 14.70
N LEU A 918 -50.40 34.51 13.40
CA LEU A 918 -49.43 35.46 12.84
C LEU A 918 -49.88 36.91 13.04
N ALA A 919 -51.16 37.22 12.76
CA ALA A 919 -51.72 38.54 12.99
C ALA A 919 -51.62 38.98 14.45
N PHE A 920 -51.89 38.07 15.39
CA PHE A 920 -51.73 38.32 16.83
C PHE A 920 -50.28 38.66 17.18
N GLN A 921 -49.32 37.86 16.70
CA GLN A 921 -47.90 38.10 16.97
C GLN A 921 -47.40 39.42 16.40
N ILE A 922 -47.88 39.82 15.21
CA ILE A 922 -47.57 41.13 14.62
C ILE A 922 -48.08 42.25 15.51
N ILE A 923 -49.33 42.16 15.98
CA ILE A 923 -49.92 43.15 16.89
C ILE A 923 -49.15 43.21 18.21
N GLU A 924 -48.85 42.06 18.82
CA GLU A 924 -48.07 42.00 20.07
C GLU A 924 -46.66 42.56 19.90
N SER A 925 -45.98 42.27 18.79
CA SER A 925 -44.62 42.79 18.53
C SER A 925 -44.56 44.31 18.44
N LEU A 926 -45.67 44.93 18.03
CA LEU A 926 -45.79 46.39 17.91
C LEU A 926 -46.27 47.04 19.22
N ARG A 927 -46.68 46.26 20.22
CA ARG A 927 -47.31 46.77 21.45
C ARG A 927 -46.42 47.74 22.23
N ASP A 928 -45.12 47.46 22.22
CA ASP A 928 -44.12 48.24 22.92
C ASP A 928 -43.71 49.53 22.19
N ASP A 929 -44.15 49.71 20.94
CA ASP A 929 -43.86 50.86 20.10
C ASP A 929 -45.19 51.51 19.68
N THR A 930 -45.79 52.23 20.62
CA THR A 930 -47.13 52.81 20.47
C THR A 930 -47.22 53.78 19.30
N ASP A 931 -46.14 54.50 18.99
CA ASP A 931 -46.07 55.42 17.86
C ASP A 931 -46.08 54.66 16.53
N ARG A 932 -45.26 53.61 16.43
CA ARG A 932 -45.25 52.73 15.24
C ARG A 932 -46.55 51.98 15.09
N MET A 933 -47.12 51.46 16.18
CA MET A 933 -48.43 50.80 16.18
C MET A 933 -49.52 51.76 15.69
N SER A 934 -49.58 52.97 16.25
CA SER A 934 -50.53 54.01 15.85
C SER A 934 -50.37 54.39 14.39
N THR A 935 -49.13 54.52 13.90
CA THR A 935 -48.84 54.85 12.50
C THR A 935 -49.21 53.71 11.54
N MET A 936 -48.89 52.47 11.91
CA MET A 936 -49.16 51.28 11.09
C MET A 936 -50.66 51.02 10.95
N PHE A 937 -51.42 51.19 12.03
CA PHE A 937 -52.88 50.96 12.03
C PHE A 937 -53.72 52.24 11.88
N ALA A 938 -53.08 53.39 11.61
CA ALA A 938 -53.79 54.65 11.36
C ALA A 938 -54.73 54.53 10.15
N ARG A 939 -55.98 54.92 10.35
CA ARG A 939 -57.00 54.92 9.29
C ARG A 939 -56.55 55.85 8.16
N PRO A 940 -56.48 55.38 6.91
CA PRO A 940 -56.11 56.23 5.78
C PRO A 940 -57.07 57.40 5.62
N GLY A 941 -56.54 58.58 5.27
CA GLY A 941 -57.36 59.77 5.02
C GLY A 941 -58.29 59.60 3.79
N PRO A 942 -59.33 60.44 3.66
CA PRO A 942 -60.24 60.41 2.50
C PRO A 942 -59.45 60.58 1.20
N GLY A 943 -59.50 59.58 0.30
CA GLY A 943 -58.80 59.59 -0.99
C GLY A 943 -57.46 58.83 -1.05
N ALA A 944 -56.99 58.27 0.08
CA ALA A 944 -55.83 57.38 0.08
C ALA A 944 -56.14 56.06 -0.66
N LYS A 945 -55.21 55.63 -1.53
CA LYS A 945 -55.35 54.37 -2.29
C LYS A 945 -54.91 53.13 -1.51
N GLU A 946 -54.06 53.31 -0.51
CA GLU A 946 -53.50 52.22 0.30
C GLU A 946 -54.40 51.91 1.50
N THR A 947 -54.73 50.62 1.67
CA THR A 947 -55.45 50.10 2.84
C THR A 947 -54.47 49.79 3.99
N ILE A 948 -54.97 49.71 5.23
CA ILE A 948 -54.13 49.34 6.40
C ILE A 948 -53.43 48.00 6.15
N ALA A 949 -54.16 47.01 5.63
CA ALA A 949 -53.61 45.69 5.31
C ALA A 949 -52.44 45.78 4.31
N GLN A 950 -52.52 46.64 3.29
CA GLN A 950 -51.43 46.84 2.34
C GLN A 950 -50.21 47.52 2.98
N ARG A 951 -50.44 48.46 3.90
CA ARG A 951 -49.34 49.14 4.62
C ARG A 951 -48.55 48.17 5.49
N ILE A 952 -49.23 47.25 6.18
CA ILE A 952 -48.57 46.31 7.09
C ILE A 952 -48.04 45.06 6.41
N LEU A 953 -48.52 44.74 5.19
CA LEU A 953 -48.12 43.54 4.47
C LEU A 953 -46.60 43.36 4.35
N PRO A 954 -45.77 44.38 4.06
CA PRO A 954 -44.32 44.21 4.03
C PRO A 954 -43.71 43.75 5.36
N LEU A 955 -44.28 44.18 6.49
CA LEU A 955 -43.86 43.75 7.83
C LEU A 955 -44.23 42.28 8.06
N VAL A 956 -45.46 41.90 7.69
CA VAL A 956 -45.91 40.50 7.79
C VAL A 956 -45.07 39.58 6.91
N GLN A 957 -44.72 40.03 5.71
CA GLN A 957 -43.85 39.29 4.80
C GLN A 957 -42.44 39.11 5.35
N ALA A 958 -41.86 40.15 5.95
CA ALA A 958 -40.55 40.04 6.59
C ALA A 958 -40.57 39.04 7.76
N GLU A 959 -41.65 38.99 8.54
CA GLU A 959 -41.81 38.01 9.62
C GLU A 959 -42.00 36.58 9.10
N VAL A 960 -42.75 36.39 8.01
CA VAL A 960 -42.89 35.08 7.35
C VAL A 960 -41.56 34.59 6.77
N ASP A 961 -40.76 35.49 6.18
CA ASP A 961 -39.46 35.16 5.60
C ASP A 961 -38.47 34.66 6.69
N GLY A 962 -38.68 35.02 7.96
CA GLY A 962 -37.90 34.53 9.10
C GLY A 962 -38.39 33.22 9.73
N ARG A 963 -39.52 32.65 9.29
CA ARG A 963 -40.25 31.57 9.99
C ARG A 963 -40.60 30.39 9.08
N LEU A 964 -39.58 29.83 8.45
CA LEU A 964 -39.72 28.77 7.45
C LEU A 964 -40.29 27.45 8.02
N ASP A 965 -40.21 27.24 9.33
CA ASP A 965 -40.66 26.05 10.05
C ASP A 965 -42.13 26.11 10.50
N GLN A 966 -42.80 27.26 10.31
CA GLN A 966 -44.16 27.50 10.80
C GLN A 966 -45.24 27.31 9.73
N GLY A 967 -44.91 26.76 8.56
CA GLY A 967 -45.86 26.37 7.53
C GLY A 967 -46.57 27.54 6.83
N TYR A 968 -45.98 28.72 6.76
CA TYR A 968 -46.60 29.88 6.11
C TYR A 968 -46.36 29.88 4.59
N ASP A 969 -47.42 29.68 3.82
CA ASP A 969 -47.42 29.98 2.38
C ASP A 969 -47.49 31.50 2.13
N ARG A 970 -46.42 32.04 1.56
CA ARG A 970 -46.32 33.44 1.12
C ARG A 970 -47.32 33.73 0.01
N GLY A 971 -47.98 34.88 0.08
CA GLY A 971 -49.09 35.28 -0.80
C GLY A 971 -50.47 34.84 -0.32
N VAL A 972 -50.55 33.91 0.65
CA VAL A 972 -51.80 33.44 1.25
C VAL A 972 -51.87 33.88 2.71
N HIS A 973 -50.97 33.36 3.54
CA HIS A 973 -51.08 33.54 4.98
C HIS A 973 -50.62 34.93 5.45
N ASP A 974 -49.63 35.52 4.78
CA ASP A 974 -49.19 36.90 4.99
C ASP A 974 -50.30 37.91 4.62
N VAL A 975 -51.01 37.66 3.51
CA VAL A 975 -52.12 38.50 3.06
C VAL A 975 -53.32 38.40 4.02
N ASP A 976 -53.67 37.19 4.45
CA ASP A 976 -54.75 36.98 5.42
C ASP A 976 -54.39 37.58 6.78
N ALA A 977 -53.17 37.37 7.26
CA ALA A 977 -52.70 37.95 8.51
C ALA A 977 -52.69 39.48 8.46
N ALA A 978 -52.27 40.08 7.34
CA ALA A 978 -52.33 41.52 7.14
C ALA A 978 -53.77 42.06 7.12
N ARG A 979 -54.74 41.30 6.59
CA ARG A 979 -56.16 41.68 6.65
C ARG A 979 -56.71 41.61 8.07
N ILE A 980 -56.44 40.52 8.78
CA ILE A 980 -56.89 40.31 10.17
C ILE A 980 -56.25 41.37 11.08
N ALA A 981 -54.93 41.55 11.01
CA ALA A 981 -54.21 42.53 11.80
C ALA A 981 -54.63 43.96 11.45
N GLY A 982 -54.91 44.27 10.19
CA GLY A 982 -55.39 45.59 9.79
C GLY A 982 -56.72 45.98 10.45
N VAL A 983 -57.64 45.02 10.64
CA VAL A 983 -58.90 45.25 11.37
C VAL A 983 -58.66 45.30 12.88
N VAL A 984 -58.06 44.24 13.45
CA VAL A 984 -57.89 44.10 14.90
C VAL A 984 -56.94 45.16 15.45
N GLY A 985 -55.82 45.42 14.80
CA GLY A 985 -54.85 46.44 15.19
C GLY A 985 -55.45 47.86 15.23
N SER A 986 -56.38 48.19 14.34
CA SER A 986 -57.09 49.48 14.38
C SER A 986 -57.99 49.61 15.62
N ILE A 987 -58.59 48.50 16.07
CA ILE A 987 -59.37 48.43 17.31
C ILE A 987 -58.45 48.56 18.51
N VAL A 988 -57.29 47.88 18.49
CA VAL A 988 -56.28 47.95 19.54
C VAL A 988 -55.79 49.41 19.72
N VAL A 989 -55.39 50.08 18.64
CA VAL A 989 -54.97 51.50 18.69
C VAL A 989 -56.09 52.39 19.24
N SER A 990 -57.33 52.18 18.78
CA SER A 990 -58.48 52.98 19.24
C SER A 990 -58.83 52.73 20.72
N ALA A 991 -58.61 51.50 21.22
CA ALA A 991 -58.89 51.13 22.59
C ALA A 991 -57.92 51.79 23.60
N GLY A 992 -56.70 52.14 23.17
CA GLY A 992 -55.69 52.78 24.03
C GLY A 992 -55.49 52.02 25.34
N SER A 993 -55.61 52.70 26.48
CA SER A 993 -55.51 52.07 27.81
C SER A 993 -56.52 50.94 28.08
N LEU A 994 -57.63 50.84 27.32
CA LEU A 994 -58.60 49.75 27.47
C LEU A 994 -58.07 48.38 27.01
N ILE A 995 -56.92 48.35 26.33
CA ILE A 995 -56.19 47.11 26.01
C ILE A 995 -55.82 46.36 27.30
N ALA A 996 -55.50 47.07 28.39
CA ALA A 996 -55.16 46.44 29.66
C ALA A 996 -56.41 45.77 30.25
N PRO A 997 -56.40 44.48 30.65
CA PRO A 997 -57.58 43.80 31.16
C PRO A 997 -58.27 44.53 32.32
N GLY A 998 -59.59 44.40 32.45
CA GLY A 998 -60.38 45.14 33.45
C GLY A 998 -59.91 44.94 34.90
N HIS A 999 -59.38 43.77 35.25
CA HIS A 999 -58.83 43.51 36.59
C HIS A 999 -57.52 44.26 36.86
N ILE A 1000 -56.67 44.47 35.85
CA ILE A 1000 -55.45 45.29 35.96
C ILE A 1000 -55.83 46.75 36.20
N ARG A 1001 -56.78 47.26 35.40
CA ARG A 1001 -57.29 48.63 35.56
C ARG A 1001 -57.93 48.85 36.93
N ALA A 1002 -58.71 47.87 37.41
CA ALA A 1002 -59.34 47.89 38.72
C ALA A 1002 -58.33 47.93 39.88
N ARG A 1003 -57.31 47.06 39.83
CA ARG A 1003 -56.23 47.04 40.85
C ARG A 1003 -55.43 48.33 40.86
N ALA A 1004 -55.15 48.90 39.69
CA ALA A 1004 -54.48 50.20 39.60
C ALA A 1004 -55.32 51.31 40.26
N GLN A 1005 -56.64 51.34 40.03
CA GLN A 1005 -57.53 52.31 40.66
C GLN A 1005 -57.57 52.15 42.19
N LEU A 1006 -57.69 50.91 42.69
CA LEU A 1006 -57.73 50.64 44.13
C LEU A 1006 -56.40 50.99 44.82
N ALA A 1007 -55.27 50.56 44.24
CA ALA A 1007 -53.94 50.91 44.75
C ALA A 1007 -53.68 52.42 44.72
N TRP A 1008 -54.17 53.11 43.69
CA TRP A 1008 -54.07 54.57 43.60
C TRP A 1008 -54.96 55.30 44.62
N ALA A 1009 -56.12 54.74 44.97
CA ALA A 1009 -57.00 55.29 46.00
C ALA A 1009 -56.43 55.11 47.42
N ASP A 1010 -55.72 54.00 47.68
CA ASP A 1010 -55.19 53.66 49.00
C ASP A 1010 -53.98 54.52 49.41
N ILE A 1011 -53.28 55.13 48.44
CA ILE A 1011 -52.13 55.99 48.74
C ILE A 1011 -52.51 57.43 49.16
N GLY A 1012 -51.69 58.01 50.02
CA GLY A 1012 -51.86 59.38 50.52
C GLY A 1012 -51.73 60.46 49.42
N ASP A 1013 -52.36 61.62 49.67
CA ASP A 1013 -52.42 62.73 48.69
C ASP A 1013 -51.03 63.25 48.27
N GLU A 1014 -50.05 63.24 49.19
CA GLU A 1014 -48.67 63.66 48.91
C GLU A 1014 -47.97 62.73 47.90
N THR A 1015 -48.12 61.41 48.09
CA THR A 1015 -47.60 60.39 47.17
C THR A 1015 -48.28 60.46 45.81
N ARG A 1016 -49.60 60.68 45.78
CA ARG A 1016 -50.34 60.90 44.51
C ARG A 1016 -49.82 62.11 43.76
N ALA A 1017 -49.59 63.24 44.45
CA ALA A 1017 -49.08 64.46 43.84
C ALA A 1017 -47.65 64.30 43.28
N ILE A 1018 -46.78 63.52 43.95
CA ILE A 1018 -45.44 63.21 43.44
C ILE A 1018 -45.53 62.42 42.13
N TRP A 1019 -46.33 61.35 42.10
CA TRP A 1019 -46.45 60.49 40.93
C TRP A 1019 -47.19 61.16 39.77
N GLN A 1020 -48.19 62.02 40.04
CA GLN A 1020 -48.82 62.84 38.99
C GLN A 1020 -47.84 63.82 38.36
N ARG A 1021 -46.97 64.47 39.13
CA ARG A 1021 -45.92 65.36 38.58
C ARG A 1021 -44.89 64.58 37.77
N ARG A 1022 -44.48 63.40 38.25
CA ARG A 1022 -43.54 62.52 37.53
C ARG A 1022 -44.14 62.04 36.21
N GLY A 1023 -45.38 61.56 36.23
CA GLY A 1023 -46.10 61.13 35.02
C GLY A 1023 -46.33 62.26 34.03
N SER A 1024 -46.75 63.44 34.50
CA SER A 1024 -46.95 64.59 33.62
C SER A 1024 -45.63 65.06 32.97
N ALA A 1025 -44.53 65.08 33.72
CA ALA A 1025 -43.20 65.39 33.17
C ALA A 1025 -42.73 64.31 32.17
N ALA A 1026 -43.02 63.03 32.47
CA ALA A 1026 -42.73 61.91 31.59
C ALA A 1026 -43.52 61.97 30.27
N GLY A 1027 -44.81 62.34 30.33
CA GLY A 1027 -45.66 62.54 29.15
C GLY A 1027 -45.18 63.68 28.27
N GLN A 1028 -44.83 64.84 28.85
CA GLN A 1028 -44.36 66.01 28.11
C GLN A 1028 -43.01 65.81 27.42
N LEU A 1029 -42.09 65.06 28.05
CA LEU A 1029 -40.74 64.86 27.55
C LEU A 1029 -40.62 63.71 26.55
N GLY A 1030 -41.59 62.78 26.54
CA GLY A 1030 -41.51 61.54 25.78
C GLY A 1030 -40.36 60.65 26.29
N LEU A 1031 -40.66 59.79 27.26
CA LEU A 1031 -39.63 58.91 27.83
C LEU A 1031 -39.16 57.83 26.86
N THR A 1032 -37.88 57.48 26.97
CA THR A 1032 -37.36 56.24 26.37
C THR A 1032 -37.95 55.03 27.10
N LYS A 1033 -38.07 53.88 26.39
CA LYS A 1033 -38.59 52.63 26.96
C LYS A 1033 -37.88 52.23 28.26
N GLN A 1034 -36.56 52.40 28.32
CA GLN A 1034 -35.77 52.10 29.52
C GLN A 1034 -36.11 53.02 30.70
N ALA A 1035 -36.27 54.33 30.47
CA ALA A 1035 -36.64 55.27 31.51
C ALA A 1035 -38.08 55.06 32.00
N PHE A 1036 -38.99 54.68 31.08
CA PHE A 1036 -40.35 54.31 31.43
C PHE A 1036 -40.38 53.06 32.32
N GLY A 1037 -39.62 52.02 31.97
CA GLY A 1037 -39.49 50.81 32.79
C GLY A 1037 -38.94 51.08 34.19
N ILE A 1038 -37.88 51.89 34.31
CA ILE A 1038 -37.33 52.26 35.63
C ILE A 1038 -38.36 53.02 36.49
N LEU A 1039 -39.16 53.90 35.88
CA LEU A 1039 -40.23 54.60 36.60
C LEU A 1039 -41.38 53.67 36.96
N ALA A 1040 -41.69 52.68 36.12
CA ALA A 1040 -42.69 51.66 36.40
C ALA A 1040 -42.24 50.78 37.58
N ASP A 1041 -40.98 50.35 37.63
CA ASP A 1041 -40.40 49.59 38.76
C ASP A 1041 -40.43 50.40 40.07
N GLN A 1042 -40.11 51.69 40.00
CA GLN A 1042 -40.21 52.58 41.15
C GLN A 1042 -41.66 52.74 41.62
N LEU A 1043 -42.62 52.84 40.69
CA LEU A 1043 -44.05 52.92 41.00
C LEU A 1043 -44.57 51.60 41.57
N GLN A 1044 -44.13 50.48 41.01
CA GLN A 1044 -44.40 49.13 41.48
C GLN A 1044 -43.97 48.97 42.94
N THR A 1045 -42.74 49.36 43.25
CA THR A 1045 -42.18 49.30 44.60
C THR A 1045 -42.89 50.26 45.55
N ALA A 1046 -43.20 51.47 45.10
CA ALA A 1046 -43.85 52.48 45.93
C ALA A 1046 -45.29 52.14 46.30
N LEU A 1047 -46.03 51.45 45.42
CA LEU A 1047 -47.43 51.08 45.63
C LEU A 1047 -47.61 49.60 46.00
N ASN A 1048 -46.52 48.82 46.04
CA ASN A 1048 -46.52 47.36 46.23
C ASN A 1048 -47.53 46.64 45.33
N ILE A 1049 -47.47 46.94 44.03
CA ILE A 1049 -48.36 46.38 43.00
C ILE A 1049 -47.59 45.46 42.05
N GLU A 1050 -48.31 44.77 41.17
CA GLU A 1050 -47.68 43.98 40.11
C GLU A 1050 -47.12 44.88 39.00
N ASP A 1051 -46.07 44.42 38.34
CA ASP A 1051 -45.39 45.14 37.25
C ASP A 1051 -46.37 45.57 36.14
N VAL A 1052 -47.27 44.68 35.71
CA VAL A 1052 -48.30 44.98 34.70
C VAL A 1052 -49.26 46.09 35.17
N VAL A 1053 -49.57 46.14 36.47
CA VAL A 1053 -50.43 47.17 37.07
C VAL A 1053 -49.67 48.50 37.16
N ALA A 1054 -48.39 48.47 37.49
CA ALA A 1054 -47.52 49.66 37.53
C ALA A 1054 -47.32 50.26 36.14
N ASN A 1055 -47.07 49.43 35.12
CA ASN A 1055 -46.95 49.89 33.73
C ASN A 1055 -48.24 50.53 33.21
N TYR A 1056 -49.40 49.91 33.48
CA TYR A 1056 -50.69 50.51 33.15
C TYR A 1056 -50.91 51.86 33.85
N LEU A 1057 -50.67 51.91 35.15
CA LEU A 1057 -50.88 53.12 35.95
C LEU A 1057 -49.93 54.24 35.54
N LEU A 1058 -48.65 53.93 35.27
CA LEU A 1058 -47.70 54.89 34.73
C LEU A 1058 -48.13 55.38 33.35
N GLY A 1059 -48.61 54.48 32.49
CA GLY A 1059 -49.19 54.83 31.19
C GLY A 1059 -50.33 55.84 31.31
N GLU A 1060 -51.26 55.63 32.24
CA GLU A 1060 -52.33 56.57 32.56
C GLU A 1060 -51.83 57.92 33.10
N LEU A 1061 -50.75 57.92 33.89
CA LEU A 1061 -50.13 59.13 34.42
C LEU A 1061 -49.36 59.94 33.35
N THR A 1062 -48.95 59.30 32.26
CA THR A 1062 -48.24 59.95 31.14
C THR A 1062 -49.15 60.53 30.06
N VAL A 1063 -50.47 60.27 30.11
CA VAL A 1063 -51.43 60.84 29.16
C VAL A 1063 -51.50 62.37 29.33
N GLU A 1064 -51.32 63.11 28.23
CA GLU A 1064 -51.39 64.58 28.25
C GLU A 1064 -52.78 65.08 28.68
N GLY A 1065 -52.83 65.88 29.75
CA GLY A 1065 -54.06 66.47 30.29
C GLY A 1065 -54.22 66.25 31.79
N ASN A 1066 -55.46 66.38 32.29
CA ASN A 1066 -55.78 66.03 33.67
C ASN A 1066 -55.85 64.51 33.81
N PHE A 1067 -55.05 63.95 34.72
CA PHE A 1067 -55.06 62.53 35.05
C PHE A 1067 -56.48 62.01 35.33
N ALA A 1068 -56.90 60.97 34.62
CA ALA A 1068 -58.19 60.32 34.78
C ALA A 1068 -58.11 58.88 34.26
N PHE A 1069 -58.58 57.89 35.01
CA PHE A 1069 -58.52 56.50 34.56
C PHE A 1069 -59.43 56.26 33.35
N ALA A 1070 -58.93 55.58 32.31
CA ALA A 1070 -59.77 55.08 31.24
C ALA A 1070 -60.81 54.11 31.78
N THR A 1071 -62.06 54.27 31.36
CA THR A 1071 -63.19 53.43 31.76
C THR A 1071 -63.98 53.01 30.53
N ASN A 1072 -64.31 51.73 30.43
CA ASN A 1072 -65.15 51.20 29.36
C ASN A 1072 -66.56 51.83 29.41
N PRO A 1073 -67.18 52.24 28.28
CA PRO A 1073 -68.55 52.77 28.24
C PRO A 1073 -69.61 51.88 28.93
N GLY A 1074 -69.51 50.56 28.78
CA GLY A 1074 -70.37 49.59 29.45
C GLY A 1074 -70.20 49.63 30.97
N ALA A 1075 -68.95 49.62 31.43
CA ALA A 1075 -68.62 49.73 32.86
C ALA A 1075 -69.13 51.06 33.45
N ALA A 1076 -68.95 52.18 32.74
CA ALA A 1076 -69.48 53.48 33.15
C ALA A 1076 -71.03 53.49 33.25
N GLY A 1077 -71.70 52.81 32.31
CA GLY A 1077 -73.15 52.59 32.35
C GLY A 1077 -73.59 51.79 33.57
N LEU A 1078 -72.89 50.69 33.87
CA LEU A 1078 -73.15 49.83 35.04
C LEU A 1078 -72.89 50.56 36.36
N VAL A 1079 -71.81 51.34 36.48
CA VAL A 1079 -71.52 52.13 37.69
C VAL A 1079 -72.65 53.13 37.96
N LYS A 1080 -73.19 53.78 36.91
CA LYS A 1080 -74.29 54.73 37.04
C LYS A 1080 -75.61 54.08 37.46
N SER A 1081 -75.89 52.86 37.00
CA SER A 1081 -77.10 52.12 37.38
C SER A 1081 -76.97 51.51 38.78
N LEU A 1082 -75.83 50.89 39.09
CA LEU A 1082 -75.55 50.19 40.35
C LEU A 1082 -75.27 51.15 41.51
N GLY A 1083 -74.73 52.34 41.26
CA GLY A 1083 -74.55 53.37 42.30
C GLY A 1083 -75.87 53.86 42.92
N LYS A 1084 -77.02 53.54 42.31
CA LYS A 1084 -78.37 53.80 42.85
C LYS A 1084 -79.05 52.56 43.41
N ASN A 1085 -78.39 51.40 43.34
CA ASN A 1085 -78.92 50.15 43.87
C ASN A 1085 -78.76 50.12 45.38
N SER A 1086 -79.86 49.92 46.11
CA SER A 1086 -79.86 49.95 47.58
C SER A 1086 -79.01 48.85 48.21
N VAL A 1087 -78.87 47.69 47.56
CA VAL A 1087 -78.04 46.58 48.05
C VAL A 1087 -76.56 46.94 47.92
N VAL A 1088 -76.16 47.45 46.75
CA VAL A 1088 -74.78 47.90 46.51
C VAL A 1088 -74.40 49.03 47.47
N ALA A 1089 -75.29 50.00 47.66
CA ALA A 1089 -75.09 51.08 48.63
C ALA A 1089 -74.99 50.56 50.08
N SER A 1090 -75.76 49.53 50.46
CA SER A 1090 -75.65 48.90 51.79
C SER A 1090 -74.29 48.27 52.00
N ILE A 1091 -73.82 47.46 51.03
CA ILE A 1091 -72.51 46.78 51.11
C ILE A 1091 -71.38 47.80 51.23
N ILE A 1092 -71.40 48.86 50.42
CA ILE A 1092 -70.37 49.91 50.46
C ILE A 1092 -70.38 50.64 51.81
N ASN A 1093 -71.55 50.95 52.36
CA ASN A 1093 -71.64 51.67 53.63
C ASN A 1093 -71.28 50.79 54.84
N GLU A 1094 -71.67 49.51 54.85
CA GLU A 1094 -71.37 48.57 55.94
C GLU A 1094 -69.88 48.22 55.99
N LEU A 1095 -69.20 48.22 54.84
CA LEU A 1095 -67.78 47.90 54.70
C LEU A 1095 -66.94 49.14 54.34
N ALA A 1096 -67.40 50.34 54.72
CA ALA A 1096 -66.73 51.59 54.37
C ALA A 1096 -65.27 51.65 54.89
N ASP A 1097 -65.00 51.00 56.03
CA ASP A 1097 -63.69 50.92 56.67
C ASP A 1097 -62.86 49.69 56.22
N ASP A 1098 -63.40 48.81 55.36
CA ASP A 1098 -62.73 47.62 54.82
C ASP A 1098 -62.92 47.51 53.29
N ILE A 1099 -62.11 48.27 52.55
CA ILE A 1099 -62.16 48.31 51.09
C ILE A 1099 -61.86 46.94 50.46
N GLY A 1100 -60.96 46.15 51.05
CA GLY A 1100 -60.60 44.82 50.54
C GLY A 1100 -61.74 43.80 50.71
N GLY A 1101 -62.39 43.82 51.87
CA GLY A 1101 -63.62 43.06 52.12
C GLY A 1101 -64.75 43.51 51.20
N ALA A 1102 -64.96 44.82 51.05
CA ALA A 1102 -65.98 45.39 50.17
C ALA A 1102 -65.74 44.99 48.70
N GLN A 1103 -64.49 44.98 48.24
CA GLN A 1103 -64.12 44.52 46.89
C GLN A 1103 -64.49 43.06 46.69
N THR A 1104 -64.15 42.19 47.65
CA THR A 1104 -64.41 40.76 47.56
C THR A 1104 -65.90 40.47 47.48
N VAL A 1105 -66.69 41.07 48.38
CA VAL A 1105 -68.15 40.88 48.46
C VAL A 1105 -68.85 41.45 47.23
N LEU A 1106 -68.48 42.65 46.79
CA LEU A 1106 -69.08 43.27 45.60
C LEU A 1106 -68.72 42.52 44.31
N THR A 1107 -67.50 41.99 44.20
CA THR A 1107 -67.09 41.22 43.02
C THR A 1107 -67.92 39.95 42.88
N ASP A 1108 -68.05 39.15 43.96
CA ASP A 1108 -68.87 37.93 43.93
C ASP A 1108 -70.35 38.24 43.68
N TYR A 1109 -70.89 39.28 44.32
CA TYR A 1109 -72.26 39.71 44.09
C TYR A 1109 -72.48 40.09 42.62
N LEU A 1110 -71.66 40.98 42.07
CA LEU A 1110 -71.83 41.47 40.71
C LEU A 1110 -71.55 40.40 39.64
N GLN A 1111 -70.62 39.48 39.87
CA GLN A 1111 -70.39 38.34 38.97
C GLN A 1111 -71.61 37.43 38.82
N ARG A 1112 -72.47 37.36 39.85
CA ARG A 1112 -73.71 36.57 39.82
C ARG A 1112 -74.91 37.34 39.29
N THR A 1113 -74.91 38.66 39.42
CA THR A 1113 -76.09 39.49 39.11
C THR A 1113 -76.01 40.25 37.80
N VAL A 1114 -74.80 40.49 37.28
CA VAL A 1114 -74.59 41.12 35.97
C VAL A 1114 -74.69 40.04 34.89
N ASP A 1115 -75.26 40.39 33.74
CA ASP A 1115 -75.37 39.47 32.61
C ASP A 1115 -73.99 38.92 32.21
N SER A 1116 -73.94 37.65 31.80
CA SER A 1116 -72.69 36.98 31.43
C SER A 1116 -71.88 37.73 30.34
N ALA A 1117 -72.57 38.46 29.46
CA ALA A 1117 -71.94 39.30 28.44
C ALA A 1117 -71.13 40.48 29.04
N ASP A 1118 -71.53 41.00 30.20
CA ASP A 1118 -70.91 42.13 30.87
C ASP A 1118 -70.04 41.71 32.07
N ALA A 1119 -69.94 40.42 32.37
CA ALA A 1119 -69.16 39.89 33.50
C ALA A 1119 -67.68 40.33 33.48
N HIS A 1120 -67.10 40.51 32.29
CA HIS A 1120 -65.72 40.98 32.11
C HIS A 1120 -65.51 42.43 32.60
N GLN A 1121 -66.57 43.22 32.75
CA GLN A 1121 -66.55 44.60 33.24
C GLN A 1121 -66.59 44.68 34.78
N VAL A 1122 -66.99 43.59 35.46
CA VAL A 1122 -67.23 43.58 36.91
C VAL A 1122 -66.05 44.10 37.74
N PRO A 1123 -64.79 43.69 37.51
CA PRO A 1123 -63.67 44.19 38.31
C PRO A 1123 -63.54 45.72 38.26
N GLU A 1124 -63.72 46.30 37.07
CA GLU A 1124 -63.65 47.74 36.85
C GLU A 1124 -64.83 48.48 37.47
N VAL A 1125 -66.04 47.90 37.38
CA VAL A 1125 -67.26 48.44 38.03
C VAL A 1125 -67.12 48.45 39.55
N VAL A 1126 -66.59 47.38 40.15
CA VAL A 1126 -66.35 47.29 41.60
C VAL A 1126 -65.35 48.35 42.04
N ALA A 1127 -64.21 48.47 41.36
CA ALA A 1127 -63.22 49.49 41.68
C ALA A 1127 -63.81 50.90 41.57
N ALA A 1128 -64.63 51.16 40.55
CA ALA A 1128 -65.27 52.45 40.36
C ALA A 1128 -66.31 52.80 41.44
N LEU A 1129 -67.08 51.81 41.92
CA LEU A 1129 -68.04 51.99 43.01
C LEU A 1129 -67.36 52.23 44.36
N LEU A 1130 -66.21 51.58 44.62
CA LEU A 1130 -65.45 51.74 45.86
C LEU A 1130 -64.58 53.00 45.89
N THR A 1131 -64.24 53.55 44.73
CA THR A 1131 -63.37 54.74 44.63
C THR A 1131 -64.02 55.87 43.82
N PRO A 1132 -65.20 56.37 44.24
CA PRO A 1132 -65.98 57.34 43.46
C PRO A 1132 -65.29 58.70 43.31
N SER A 1133 -64.30 59.01 44.16
CA SER A 1133 -63.51 60.25 44.13
C SER A 1133 -62.45 60.30 43.03
N LEU A 1134 -62.11 59.16 42.42
CA LEU A 1134 -61.08 59.12 41.38
C LEU A 1134 -61.61 59.69 40.05
N PRO A 1135 -60.81 60.53 39.35
CA PRO A 1135 -61.16 61.03 38.04
C PRO A 1135 -61.17 59.89 37.02
N ARG A 1136 -62.20 59.84 36.18
CA ARG A 1136 -62.39 58.82 35.13
C ARG A 1136 -62.75 59.46 33.82
N ARG A 1137 -62.22 58.94 32.72
CA ARG A 1137 -62.56 59.31 31.35
C ARG A 1137 -63.13 58.09 30.64
N VAL A 1138 -64.29 58.25 30.01
CA VAL A 1138 -64.86 57.19 29.16
C VAL A 1138 -64.10 57.25 27.83
N VAL A 1139 -63.50 56.12 27.45
CA VAL A 1139 -62.70 55.98 26.22
C VAL A 1139 -63.52 55.28 25.14
#